data_AF-A0A9Q0EWX9-F1
#
_entry.id   AF-A0A9Q0EWX9-F1
#
_cell.length_a   1.000
_cell.length_b   1.000
_cell.length_c   1.000
_cell.angle_alpha   90.00
_cell.angle_beta   90.00
_cell.angle_gamma   90.00
#
_symmetry.space_group_name_H-M   'P 1'
#
loop_
_entity.id
_entity.type
_entity.pdbx_description
1 polymer ?
#
loop_
_entity_poly.entity_id
_entity_poly.type
_entity_poly.pdbx_seq_one_letter_code
_entity_poly.pdbx_strand_id
1 'polypeptide(L)'
;MVLFKRGVSITRKLGFSDVIMPGEMRNDLYITLEKGEFEKGGKSVARNVEVTVYVLDIDGQILKHVKLPIPVDMFRGSHVRFEFRHCSTKDKGEKKLFGYSFVPLMQEDGRTLPDGTHELIIHKCEENANLADCSRYIKLPFSKPNLPANNQTLKSTKESFWITSFLCSTKLTQNAHQRQPLQFLQDTLDTLFGILDESAKRYGLKVFDSLVHIINLLQDSKFQHFKPVMDTYIESHFAGALSYRDLIKVLKWYVDRIVEAEHQDHIQQASEYIFKYIIQSRRLYSLATGGQNEDEFRICVHELFMSIRFFLSQENKGTCPAVFLRTFPAVYSELLKIFTVREVAGFVRETLSSLPTAAQSECPLEAVKLQCISKTVESQLYINPESRCILLPVVLRLLQAHMQEQRELVMCARILTSMLSLIKKEETGTPEPVVSEEVELIVASLLGVLLRTILEITNRPQPGEFVGCLLALLREMSDRHYQQLLQSFTNKEDLRDFLLQIFTVFRILIRPEMFPKDWTVWDSYFYLSVIFINQPCLQLESFSPSKRKRILEKYGDMRVMMGCEIFSMWQNLGEHKLNFIPAMIGPFLEVTLVPQPDLRNVMIPIFHDMMDWEQRRSGNFKQVEAKLIDKLDSLMSEGKGDETYRELFNSIASSLEHVLRKPHPLPPFTPSPTECPSAGLVSNSPVLSGSYSSGISSLSRCSVSDASATEYGVAEGTVGVAGSGGGFPNSASEEPVRRENKTPPPYS
;
A
#
# COMPACT_ATOMS: atom_id res chain seq x y z
N MET A 1 -24.90 -15.89 -52.80
CA MET A 1 -24.29 -16.74 -51.76
C MET A 1 -24.55 -16.07 -50.41
N VAL A 2 -25.63 -16.44 -49.73
CA VAL A 2 -25.96 -15.96 -48.38
C VAL A 2 -26.17 -17.20 -47.54
N LEU A 3 -25.17 -17.53 -46.73
CA LEU A 3 -25.16 -18.65 -45.80
C LEU A 3 -25.09 -18.09 -44.37
N PHE A 4 -25.66 -18.85 -43.43
CA PHE A 4 -25.77 -18.57 -41.99
C PHE A 4 -26.86 -17.55 -41.57
N LYS A 5 -27.72 -17.99 -40.64
CA LYS A 5 -28.63 -17.14 -39.88
C LYS A 5 -27.95 -16.68 -38.59
N ARG A 6 -28.27 -15.47 -38.14
CA ARG A 6 -27.97 -14.82 -36.84
C ARG A 6 -27.09 -15.61 -35.86
N GLY A 7 -25.88 -15.11 -35.59
CA GLY A 7 -25.13 -15.46 -34.37
C GLY A 7 -23.62 -15.61 -34.53
N VAL A 8 -23.10 -15.75 -35.76
CA VAL A 8 -21.67 -15.98 -36.06
C VAL A 8 -21.08 -14.76 -36.76
N SER A 9 -19.96 -14.22 -36.26
CA SER A 9 -19.25 -13.10 -36.89
C SER A 9 -18.29 -13.58 -37.98
N ILE A 10 -18.57 -13.27 -39.25
CA ILE A 10 -17.63 -13.47 -40.36
C ILE A 10 -16.53 -12.40 -40.26
N THR A 11 -15.29 -12.79 -39.98
CA THR A 11 -14.11 -11.90 -40.03
C THR A 11 -13.29 -12.15 -41.30
N ARG A 12 -12.61 -11.11 -41.78
CA ARG A 12 -11.57 -11.20 -42.82
C ARG A 12 -10.14 -11.18 -42.25
N LYS A 13 -9.99 -10.93 -40.95
CA LYS A 13 -8.71 -10.87 -40.24
C LYS A 13 -8.62 -12.06 -39.27
N LEU A 14 -7.56 -12.85 -39.41
CA LEU A 14 -7.15 -13.87 -38.46
C LEU A 14 -6.18 -13.22 -37.46
N GLY A 15 -6.25 -13.59 -36.18
CA GLY A 15 -5.44 -12.99 -35.12
C GLY A 15 -6.20 -12.04 -34.20
N PHE A 16 -5.50 -11.51 -33.20
CA PHE A 16 -6.08 -10.59 -32.22
C PHE A 16 -6.53 -9.26 -32.87
N SER A 17 -7.46 -8.58 -32.19
CA SER A 17 -7.80 -7.18 -32.48
C SER A 17 -6.61 -6.28 -32.14
N ASP A 18 -6.47 -5.14 -32.84
CA ASP A 18 -5.36 -4.20 -32.65
C ASP A 18 -5.35 -3.53 -31.25
N VAL A 19 -6.41 -3.73 -30.46
CA VAL A 19 -6.49 -3.36 -29.05
C VAL A 19 -6.91 -4.59 -28.22
N ILE A 20 -6.14 -4.89 -27.18
CA ILE A 20 -6.42 -5.93 -26.18
C ILE A 20 -6.56 -5.22 -24.83
N MET A 21 -7.68 -5.40 -24.13
CA MET A 21 -7.90 -4.81 -22.82
C MET A 21 -7.26 -5.67 -21.71
N PRO A 22 -6.65 -5.06 -20.67
CA PRO A 22 -6.12 -5.82 -19.53
C PRO A 22 -7.19 -6.68 -18.85
N GLY A 23 -6.89 -7.95 -18.60
CA GLY A 23 -7.78 -8.89 -17.92
C GLY A 23 -8.74 -9.69 -18.82
N GLU A 24 -8.84 -9.40 -20.11
CA GLU A 24 -9.73 -10.13 -21.02
C GLU A 24 -9.12 -11.47 -21.48
N MET A 25 -9.70 -12.60 -21.08
CA MET A 25 -9.30 -13.93 -21.59
C MET A 25 -9.94 -14.19 -22.96
N ARG A 26 -9.12 -14.46 -24.00
CA ARG A 26 -9.59 -14.81 -25.34
C ARG A 26 -8.93 -16.08 -25.85
N ASN A 27 -9.76 -16.96 -26.43
CA ASN A 27 -9.43 -18.26 -27.00
C ASN A 27 -10.12 -18.43 -28.37
N ASP A 28 -9.97 -17.43 -29.24
CA ASP A 28 -10.71 -17.31 -30.51
C ASP A 28 -10.32 -18.44 -31.49
N LEU A 29 -11.21 -19.42 -31.66
CA LEU A 29 -11.07 -20.49 -32.64
C LEU A 29 -11.72 -20.11 -33.97
N TYR A 30 -10.91 -20.05 -35.02
CA TYR A 30 -11.35 -19.85 -36.40
C TYR A 30 -11.46 -21.19 -37.13
N ILE A 31 -12.56 -21.40 -37.86
CA ILE A 31 -12.79 -22.60 -38.68
C ILE A 31 -13.26 -22.16 -40.08
N THR A 32 -12.50 -22.56 -41.09
CA THR A 32 -12.86 -22.43 -42.51
C THR A 32 -13.35 -23.77 -43.03
N LEU A 33 -14.47 -23.78 -43.76
CA LEU A 33 -14.96 -24.97 -44.45
C LEU A 33 -14.37 -24.96 -45.87
N GLU A 34 -13.45 -25.89 -46.17
CA GLU A 34 -12.69 -25.88 -47.43
C GLU A 34 -13.46 -26.54 -48.57
N LYS A 35 -13.73 -27.85 -48.43
CA LYS A 35 -14.44 -28.66 -49.42
C LYS A 35 -15.05 -29.91 -48.80
N GLY A 36 -16.03 -30.51 -49.49
CA GLY A 36 -16.60 -31.81 -49.13
C GLY A 36 -16.81 -32.68 -50.37
N GLU A 37 -16.43 -33.94 -50.28
CA GLU A 37 -16.58 -34.93 -51.34
C GLU A 37 -17.70 -35.91 -50.93
N PHE A 38 -18.78 -35.94 -51.72
CA PHE A 38 -20.01 -36.68 -51.42
C PHE A 38 -20.38 -37.65 -52.55
N GLU A 39 -20.87 -38.84 -52.22
CA GLU A 39 -21.28 -39.87 -53.18
C GLU A 39 -22.55 -39.43 -53.93
N LYS A 40 -22.53 -39.49 -55.26
CA LYS A 40 -23.69 -39.13 -56.11
C LYS A 40 -24.91 -40.06 -55.95
N GLY A 41 -24.78 -41.19 -55.24
CA GLY A 41 -25.92 -42.03 -54.83
C GLY A 41 -26.80 -42.52 -55.98
N GLY A 42 -26.18 -42.94 -57.10
CA GLY A 42 -26.87 -43.42 -58.29
C GLY A 42 -27.53 -42.34 -59.17
N LYS A 43 -27.39 -41.05 -58.84
CA LYS A 43 -27.97 -39.94 -59.63
C LYS A 43 -26.91 -39.28 -60.53
N SER A 44 -27.33 -38.77 -61.69
CA SER A 44 -26.44 -38.11 -62.66
C SER A 44 -25.95 -36.73 -62.22
N VAL A 45 -26.71 -36.04 -61.36
CA VAL A 45 -26.43 -34.69 -60.87
C VAL A 45 -25.85 -34.73 -59.44
N ALA A 46 -24.94 -33.80 -59.12
CA ALA A 46 -24.36 -33.65 -57.79
C ALA A 46 -25.42 -33.25 -56.74
N ARG A 47 -25.15 -33.55 -55.46
CA ARG A 47 -26.01 -33.15 -54.34
C ARG A 47 -25.85 -31.66 -54.03
N ASN A 48 -26.96 -30.96 -53.83
CA ASN A 48 -26.94 -29.65 -53.17
C ASN A 48 -26.87 -29.88 -51.66
N VAL A 49 -25.73 -29.57 -51.04
CA VAL A 49 -25.49 -29.85 -49.60
C VAL A 49 -25.50 -28.55 -48.81
N GLU A 50 -26.25 -28.53 -47.71
CA GLU A 50 -26.11 -27.54 -46.64
C GLU A 50 -25.31 -28.16 -45.51
N VAL A 51 -24.28 -27.43 -45.05
CA VAL A 51 -23.50 -27.77 -43.85
C VAL A 51 -23.98 -26.89 -42.71
N THR A 52 -24.39 -27.51 -41.60
CA THR A 52 -24.70 -26.79 -40.36
C THR A 52 -23.60 -27.07 -39.34
N VAL A 53 -23.05 -26.02 -38.72
CA VAL A 53 -21.96 -26.12 -37.74
C VAL A 53 -22.52 -25.88 -36.34
N TYR A 54 -22.18 -26.76 -35.41
CA TYR A 54 -22.53 -26.67 -33.99
C TYR A 54 -21.27 -26.76 -33.15
N VAL A 55 -21.17 -25.95 -32.09
CA VAL A 55 -20.19 -26.15 -31.02
C VAL A 55 -20.95 -26.74 -29.83
N LEU A 56 -20.46 -27.87 -29.33
CA LEU A 56 -21.10 -28.68 -28.31
C LEU A 56 -20.16 -28.84 -27.12
N ASP A 57 -20.70 -28.76 -25.91
CA ASP A 57 -19.96 -29.10 -24.68
C ASP A 57 -19.93 -30.62 -24.43
N ILE A 58 -19.29 -31.01 -23.33
CA ILE A 58 -19.14 -32.41 -22.91
C ILE A 58 -20.48 -33.13 -22.66
N ASP A 59 -21.53 -32.38 -22.30
CA ASP A 59 -22.89 -32.89 -22.08
C ASP A 59 -23.73 -32.88 -23.39
N GLY A 60 -23.16 -32.39 -24.49
CA GLY A 60 -23.81 -32.32 -25.79
C GLY A 60 -24.77 -31.13 -25.97
N GLN A 61 -24.70 -30.10 -25.12
CA GLN A 61 -25.51 -28.90 -25.23
C GLN A 61 -24.91 -27.91 -26.23
N ILE A 62 -25.76 -27.21 -26.98
CA ILE A 62 -25.33 -26.22 -27.97
C ILE A 62 -24.90 -24.94 -27.27
N LEU A 63 -23.63 -24.57 -27.41
CA LEU A 63 -23.11 -23.28 -26.95
C LEU A 63 -23.68 -22.15 -27.82
N LYS A 64 -24.70 -21.47 -27.30
CA LYS A 64 -25.32 -20.30 -27.93
C LYS A 64 -24.50 -19.05 -27.59
N HIS A 65 -24.40 -18.12 -28.56
CA HIS A 65 -23.51 -16.94 -28.61
C HIS A 65 -22.11 -17.24 -29.16
N VAL A 66 -21.83 -16.81 -30.41
CA VAL A 66 -20.64 -17.21 -31.20
C VAL A 66 -19.83 -15.99 -31.70
N LYS A 67 -19.21 -15.31 -30.74
CA LYS A 67 -17.77 -15.05 -30.78
C LYS A 67 -17.19 -16.06 -29.78
N LEU A 68 -16.09 -16.75 -30.06
CA LEU A 68 -15.70 -17.97 -29.30
C LEU A 68 -14.49 -17.77 -28.36
N PRO A 69 -14.56 -16.97 -27.28
CA PRO A 69 -13.65 -17.15 -26.15
C PRO A 69 -14.16 -18.33 -25.31
N ILE A 70 -13.96 -19.56 -25.78
CA ILE A 70 -14.33 -20.76 -25.02
C ILE A 70 -13.47 -20.76 -23.74
N PRO A 71 -14.06 -20.78 -22.52
CA PRO A 71 -13.30 -20.85 -21.29
C PRO A 71 -12.37 -22.07 -21.30
N VAL A 72 -11.14 -21.92 -20.79
CA VAL A 72 -10.12 -22.99 -20.84
C VAL A 72 -10.66 -24.29 -20.22
N ASP A 73 -11.41 -24.16 -19.13
CA ASP A 73 -11.97 -25.29 -18.39
C ASP A 73 -13.06 -26.05 -19.18
N MET A 74 -13.68 -25.39 -20.15
CA MET A 74 -14.67 -25.97 -21.08
C MET A 74 -14.06 -26.49 -22.38
N PHE A 75 -12.77 -26.22 -22.66
CA PHE A 75 -12.10 -26.72 -23.87
C PHE A 75 -11.93 -28.25 -23.86
N ARG A 76 -11.84 -28.84 -22.67
CA ARG A 76 -11.77 -30.29 -22.45
C ARG A 76 -13.15 -30.93 -22.59
N GLY A 77 -13.29 -31.85 -23.53
CA GLY A 77 -14.55 -32.58 -23.79
C GLY A 77 -15.50 -31.88 -24.76
N SER A 78 -15.28 -30.61 -25.10
CA SER A 78 -16.02 -29.91 -26.16
C SER A 78 -15.56 -30.30 -27.56
N HIS A 79 -16.48 -30.26 -28.53
CA HIS A 79 -16.22 -30.58 -29.93
C HIS A 79 -17.07 -29.75 -30.89
N VAL A 80 -16.62 -29.67 -32.14
CA VAL A 80 -17.37 -29.04 -33.23
C VAL A 80 -18.00 -30.13 -34.07
N ARG A 81 -19.30 -30.03 -34.34
CA ARG A 81 -20.07 -30.97 -35.17
C ARG A 81 -20.56 -30.31 -36.44
N PHE A 82 -20.37 -30.99 -37.56
CA PHE A 82 -20.80 -30.61 -38.89
C PHE A 82 -21.92 -31.56 -39.34
N GLU A 83 -23.08 -31.01 -39.70
CA GLU A 83 -24.25 -31.80 -40.13
C GLU A 83 -24.58 -31.51 -41.60
N PHE A 84 -24.69 -32.56 -42.41
CA PHE A 84 -24.87 -32.48 -43.86
C PHE A 84 -26.32 -32.80 -44.25
N ARG A 85 -27.03 -31.79 -44.75
CA ARG A 85 -28.44 -31.89 -45.17
C ARG A 85 -28.58 -31.71 -46.68
N HIS A 86 -29.50 -32.44 -47.32
CA HIS A 86 -29.76 -32.30 -48.75
C HIS A 86 -30.81 -31.22 -49.04
N CYS A 87 -30.44 -30.23 -49.84
CA CYS A 87 -31.32 -29.14 -50.26
C CYS A 87 -32.00 -29.45 -51.61
N SER A 88 -33.23 -29.94 -51.58
CA SER A 88 -34.09 -29.98 -52.78
C SER A 88 -34.42 -28.56 -53.25
N THR A 89 -34.33 -28.30 -54.55
CA THR A 89 -34.80 -27.03 -55.15
C THR A 89 -36.29 -27.06 -55.49
N LYS A 90 -36.97 -28.21 -55.32
CA LYS A 90 -38.39 -28.41 -55.65
C LYS A 90 -39.30 -28.64 -54.44
N ASP A 91 -38.74 -29.08 -53.30
CA ASP A 91 -39.52 -29.31 -52.07
C ASP A 91 -39.31 -28.19 -51.04
N LYS A 92 -40.40 -27.78 -50.39
CA LYS A 92 -40.39 -26.86 -49.23
C LYS A 92 -40.46 -27.58 -47.87
N GLY A 93 -40.38 -28.91 -47.86
CA GLY A 93 -40.39 -29.73 -46.63
C GLY A 93 -39.09 -29.65 -45.83
N GLU A 94 -39.04 -30.36 -44.71
CA GLU A 94 -37.83 -30.43 -43.87
C GLU A 94 -36.63 -31.05 -44.62
N LYS A 95 -35.46 -30.45 -44.44
CA LYS A 95 -34.23 -30.90 -45.10
C LYS A 95 -33.70 -32.16 -44.44
N LYS A 96 -33.72 -33.28 -45.17
CA LYS A 96 -33.22 -34.57 -44.66
C LYS A 96 -31.71 -34.51 -44.39
N LEU A 97 -31.33 -34.78 -43.14
CA LEU A 97 -29.97 -35.08 -42.72
C LEU A 97 -29.54 -36.42 -43.33
N PHE A 98 -28.33 -36.48 -43.91
CA PHE A 98 -27.81 -37.72 -44.50
C PHE A 98 -26.45 -38.15 -43.93
N GLY A 99 -25.75 -37.25 -43.24
CA GLY A 99 -24.51 -37.58 -42.55
C GLY A 99 -24.00 -36.45 -41.66
N TYR A 100 -22.94 -36.74 -40.92
CA TYR A 100 -22.27 -35.78 -40.03
C TYR A 100 -20.77 -36.07 -39.92
N SER A 101 -20.02 -35.05 -39.52
CA SER A 101 -18.62 -35.14 -39.10
C SER A 101 -18.46 -34.40 -37.78
N PHE A 102 -17.37 -34.64 -37.05
CA PHE A 102 -17.04 -33.85 -35.86
C PHE A 102 -15.53 -33.74 -35.71
N VAL A 103 -15.08 -32.86 -34.82
CA VAL A 103 -13.68 -32.76 -34.41
C VAL A 103 -13.61 -32.32 -32.93
N PRO A 104 -12.89 -33.04 -32.06
CA PRO A 104 -12.70 -32.62 -30.67
C PRO A 104 -11.78 -31.40 -30.59
N LEU A 105 -12.06 -30.48 -29.67
CA LEU A 105 -11.24 -29.27 -29.48
C LEU A 105 -9.94 -29.55 -28.71
N MET A 106 -9.90 -30.65 -27.97
CA MET A 106 -8.72 -31.14 -27.25
C MET A 106 -8.64 -32.66 -27.34
N GLN A 107 -7.44 -33.18 -27.58
CA GLN A 107 -7.10 -34.60 -27.64
C GLN A 107 -6.92 -35.19 -26.23
N GLU A 108 -6.89 -36.52 -26.12
CA GLU A 108 -6.76 -37.21 -24.83
C GLU A 108 -5.44 -36.92 -24.11
N ASP A 109 -4.39 -36.58 -24.85
CA ASP A 109 -3.06 -36.19 -24.34
C ASP A 109 -3.02 -34.74 -23.80
N GLY A 110 -4.14 -34.02 -23.82
CA GLY A 110 -4.25 -32.63 -23.37
C GLY A 110 -3.88 -31.58 -24.42
N ARG A 111 -3.48 -31.98 -25.64
CA ARG A 111 -3.19 -31.02 -26.72
C ARG A 111 -4.47 -30.56 -27.39
N THR A 112 -4.55 -29.27 -27.69
CA THR A 112 -5.69 -28.70 -28.44
C THR A 112 -5.61 -29.09 -29.93
N LEU A 113 -6.75 -29.02 -30.64
CA LEU A 113 -6.85 -29.27 -32.08
C LEU A 113 -5.83 -28.43 -32.87
N PRO A 114 -4.79 -29.00 -33.50
CA PRO A 114 -3.71 -28.20 -34.08
C PRO A 114 -4.15 -27.34 -35.26
N ASP A 115 -3.48 -26.21 -35.44
CA ASP A 115 -3.62 -25.33 -36.61
C ASP A 115 -3.37 -26.07 -37.93
N GLY A 116 -4.18 -25.79 -38.95
CA GLY A 116 -4.01 -26.34 -40.30
C GLY A 116 -5.26 -27.06 -40.81
N THR A 117 -5.09 -27.80 -41.92
CA THR A 117 -6.19 -28.45 -42.64
C THR A 117 -6.38 -29.90 -42.18
N HIS A 118 -7.61 -30.24 -41.77
CA HIS A 118 -8.02 -31.54 -41.26
C HIS A 118 -8.94 -32.26 -42.24
N GLU A 119 -8.64 -33.52 -42.56
CA GLU A 119 -9.56 -34.40 -43.29
C GLU A 119 -10.44 -35.19 -42.32
N LEU A 120 -11.72 -34.82 -42.26
CA LEU A 120 -12.74 -35.42 -41.41
C LEU A 120 -13.54 -36.49 -42.17
N ILE A 121 -13.89 -37.55 -41.44
CA ILE A 121 -14.72 -38.66 -41.94
C ILE A 121 -16.20 -38.24 -41.90
N ILE A 122 -16.94 -38.48 -42.99
CA ILE A 122 -18.39 -38.30 -43.02
C ILE A 122 -19.07 -39.62 -42.64
N HIS A 123 -19.71 -39.62 -41.47
CA HIS A 123 -20.52 -40.73 -40.96
C HIS A 123 -21.94 -40.61 -41.52
N LYS A 124 -22.51 -41.72 -42.02
CA LYS A 124 -23.88 -41.75 -42.56
C LYS A 124 -24.89 -41.73 -41.42
N CYS A 125 -25.93 -40.91 -41.54
CA CYS A 125 -26.99 -40.78 -40.54
C CYS A 125 -28.28 -41.42 -41.06
N GLU A 126 -28.67 -42.55 -40.46
CA GLU A 126 -29.92 -43.25 -40.82
C GLU A 126 -31.11 -42.73 -40.00
N GLU A 127 -30.91 -42.43 -38.71
CA GLU A 127 -31.92 -41.86 -37.80
C GLU A 127 -31.38 -40.67 -37.00
N ASN A 128 -32.11 -39.54 -37.04
CA ASN A 128 -31.70 -38.30 -36.35
C ASN A 128 -31.56 -38.44 -34.82
N ALA A 129 -32.30 -39.37 -34.20
CA ALA A 129 -32.28 -39.59 -32.75
C ALA A 129 -30.88 -40.00 -32.24
N ASN A 130 -30.08 -40.66 -33.07
CA ASN A 130 -28.73 -41.12 -32.70
C ASN A 130 -27.69 -39.97 -32.61
N LEU A 131 -28.01 -38.76 -33.09
CA LEU A 131 -27.17 -37.56 -32.89
C LEU A 131 -27.49 -36.79 -31.59
N ALA A 132 -28.55 -37.14 -30.87
CA ALA A 132 -28.89 -36.50 -29.59
C ALA A 132 -27.93 -36.92 -28.46
N ASP A 133 -27.47 -38.17 -28.47
CA ASP A 133 -26.51 -38.70 -27.49
C ASP A 133 -25.07 -38.58 -28.04
N CYS A 134 -24.35 -37.56 -27.57
CA CYS A 134 -22.99 -37.29 -28.03
C CYS A 134 -21.98 -38.37 -27.63
N SER A 135 -22.23 -39.10 -26.55
CA SER A 135 -21.32 -40.14 -26.03
C SER A 135 -21.16 -41.35 -26.96
N ARG A 136 -22.09 -41.54 -27.90
CA ARG A 136 -22.08 -42.65 -28.87
C ARG A 136 -21.17 -42.37 -30.05
N TYR A 137 -21.35 -41.21 -30.71
CA TYR A 137 -20.61 -40.91 -31.92
C TYR A 137 -19.20 -40.36 -31.66
N ILE A 138 -18.94 -39.75 -30.49
CA ILE A 138 -17.60 -39.19 -30.18
C ILE A 138 -16.52 -40.29 -30.07
N LYS A 139 -16.94 -41.55 -29.86
CA LYS A 139 -16.09 -42.76 -29.84
C LYS A 139 -15.75 -43.29 -31.25
N LEU A 140 -16.34 -42.72 -32.31
CA LEU A 140 -16.03 -43.09 -33.70
C LEU A 140 -14.78 -42.35 -34.19
N PRO A 141 -14.02 -42.90 -35.16
CA PRO A 141 -12.90 -42.17 -35.74
C PRO A 141 -13.40 -40.90 -36.45
N PHE A 142 -12.84 -39.76 -36.09
CA PHE A 142 -13.21 -38.46 -36.67
C PHE A 142 -12.35 -38.08 -37.89
N SER A 143 -11.12 -38.58 -37.98
CA SER A 143 -10.17 -38.34 -39.07
C SER A 143 -9.48 -39.63 -39.52
N LYS A 144 -9.04 -39.69 -40.77
CA LYS A 144 -8.35 -40.87 -41.34
C LYS A 144 -7.04 -41.29 -40.63
N PRO A 145 -6.16 -40.39 -40.15
CA PRO A 145 -4.95 -40.81 -39.42
C PRO A 145 -5.20 -41.43 -38.04
N ASN A 146 -6.42 -41.32 -37.48
CA ASN A 146 -6.77 -41.86 -36.16
C ASN A 146 -7.41 -43.27 -36.22
N LEU A 147 -7.13 -44.06 -37.27
CA LEU A 147 -7.61 -45.43 -37.38
C LEU A 147 -6.66 -46.41 -36.63
N PRO A 148 -7.12 -47.14 -35.60
CA PRO A 148 -6.32 -48.19 -34.98
C PRO A 148 -6.12 -49.34 -35.97
N ALA A 149 -4.89 -49.85 -36.06
CA ALA A 149 -4.40 -50.71 -37.15
C ALA A 149 -5.04 -52.13 -37.25
N ASN A 150 -6.12 -52.44 -36.54
CA ASN A 150 -6.65 -53.80 -36.41
C ASN A 150 -8.18 -53.96 -36.44
N ASN A 151 -8.92 -53.09 -37.14
CA ASN A 151 -10.37 -53.27 -37.36
C ASN A 151 -10.71 -53.32 -38.87
N GLN A 152 -10.72 -54.51 -39.46
CA GLN A 152 -11.03 -54.75 -40.88
C GLN A 152 -12.53 -54.62 -41.27
N THR A 153 -13.39 -54.12 -40.38
CA THR A 153 -14.85 -54.07 -40.58
C THR A 153 -15.41 -52.68 -40.88
N LEU A 154 -14.63 -51.60 -40.75
CA LEU A 154 -15.04 -50.28 -41.22
C LEU A 154 -14.69 -50.12 -42.71
N LYS A 155 -15.67 -50.40 -43.59
CA LYS A 155 -15.58 -50.06 -45.02
C LYS A 155 -15.23 -48.58 -45.15
N SER A 156 -14.13 -48.27 -45.83
CA SER A 156 -13.73 -46.90 -46.15
C SER A 156 -14.90 -46.13 -46.75
N THR A 157 -15.43 -45.17 -45.99
CA THR A 157 -16.39 -44.19 -46.48
C THR A 157 -15.65 -43.31 -47.48
N LYS A 158 -16.05 -43.37 -48.76
CA LYS A 158 -15.49 -42.53 -49.84
C LYS A 158 -15.84 -41.04 -49.71
N GLU A 159 -16.57 -40.67 -48.66
CA GLU A 159 -17.02 -39.32 -48.39
C GLU A 159 -16.11 -38.69 -47.31
N SER A 160 -15.46 -37.58 -47.65
CA SER A 160 -14.53 -36.82 -46.79
C SER A 160 -14.94 -35.35 -46.74
N PHE A 161 -14.67 -34.69 -45.61
CA PHE A 161 -14.89 -33.25 -45.43
C PHE A 161 -13.62 -32.58 -44.93
N TRP A 162 -13.22 -31.46 -45.53
CA TRP A 162 -12.02 -30.73 -45.15
C TRP A 162 -12.37 -29.40 -44.49
N ILE A 163 -11.75 -29.16 -43.34
CA ILE A 163 -11.78 -27.88 -42.64
C ILE A 163 -10.36 -27.38 -42.42
N THR A 164 -10.17 -26.08 -42.28
CA THR A 164 -8.94 -25.49 -41.76
C THR A 164 -9.24 -24.83 -40.43
N SER A 165 -8.52 -25.20 -39.36
CA SER A 165 -8.62 -24.56 -38.05
C SER A 165 -7.43 -23.64 -37.77
N PHE A 166 -7.68 -22.58 -37.00
CA PHE A 166 -6.65 -21.71 -36.46
C PHE A 166 -7.06 -21.22 -35.06
N LEU A 167 -6.27 -21.44 -34.00
CA LEU A 167 -6.59 -21.00 -32.63
C LEU A 167 -5.73 -19.81 -32.20
N CYS A 168 -6.37 -18.71 -31.82
CA CYS A 168 -5.74 -17.58 -31.14
C CYS A 168 -6.09 -17.58 -29.65
N SER A 169 -5.17 -18.07 -28.82
CA SER A 169 -5.38 -18.20 -27.38
C SER A 169 -4.29 -17.50 -26.57
N THR A 170 -4.67 -16.89 -25.44
CA THR A 170 -3.73 -16.28 -24.48
C THR A 170 -3.27 -17.23 -23.38
N LYS A 171 -3.68 -18.52 -23.39
CA LYS A 171 -3.35 -19.51 -22.34
C LYS A 171 -2.98 -20.92 -22.81
N LEU A 172 -3.60 -21.40 -23.88
CA LEU A 172 -3.41 -22.72 -24.48
C LEU A 172 -2.45 -22.65 -25.68
N THR A 173 -1.45 -23.53 -25.70
CA THR A 173 -0.48 -23.68 -26.81
C THR A 173 -0.77 -24.94 -27.61
N GLN A 174 -0.74 -24.85 -28.95
CA GLN A 174 -1.11 -25.96 -29.84
C GLN A 174 0.08 -26.73 -30.40
N ASN A 175 1.19 -26.03 -30.64
CA ASN A 175 2.32 -26.52 -31.43
C ASN A 175 3.62 -26.44 -30.62
N ALA A 176 4.37 -27.54 -30.55
CA ALA A 176 5.67 -27.64 -29.87
C ALA A 176 6.80 -26.81 -30.53
N HIS A 177 6.47 -25.91 -31.45
CA HIS A 177 7.41 -25.06 -32.21
C HIS A 177 7.14 -23.55 -32.07
N GLN A 178 6.17 -23.14 -31.25
CA GLN A 178 6.22 -21.80 -30.64
C GLN A 178 6.86 -21.95 -29.26
N ARG A 179 8.15 -21.59 -29.18
CA ARG A 179 8.95 -21.63 -27.94
C ARG A 179 8.24 -20.86 -26.84
N GLN A 180 8.27 -21.40 -25.62
CA GLN A 180 7.78 -20.66 -24.46
C GLN A 180 8.57 -19.34 -24.35
N PRO A 181 7.94 -18.22 -23.94
CA PRO A 181 8.68 -16.97 -23.70
C PRO A 181 9.82 -17.14 -22.68
N LEU A 182 9.66 -18.03 -21.70
CA LEU A 182 10.73 -18.49 -20.79
C LEU A 182 11.93 -19.05 -21.55
N GLN A 183 11.70 -19.91 -22.55
CA GLN A 183 12.78 -20.57 -23.30
C GLN A 183 13.52 -19.61 -24.22
N PHE A 184 12.84 -18.65 -24.85
CA PHE A 184 13.53 -17.62 -25.64
C PHE A 184 14.34 -16.65 -24.77
N LEU A 185 13.81 -16.26 -23.60
CA LEU A 185 14.54 -15.45 -22.63
C LEU A 185 15.77 -16.20 -22.10
N GLN A 186 15.61 -17.47 -21.76
CA GLN A 186 16.69 -18.37 -21.37
C GLN A 186 17.77 -18.46 -22.47
N ASP A 187 17.41 -18.88 -23.70
CA ASP A 187 18.35 -18.99 -24.84
C ASP A 187 19.17 -17.68 -25.02
N THR A 188 18.51 -16.53 -24.87
CA THR A 188 19.13 -15.21 -25.02
C THR A 188 20.09 -14.88 -23.88
N LEU A 189 19.67 -15.09 -22.63
CA LEU A 189 20.48 -14.80 -21.44
C LEU A 189 21.67 -15.77 -21.33
N ASP A 190 21.45 -17.08 -21.55
CA ASP A 190 22.51 -18.09 -21.58
C ASP A 190 23.58 -17.73 -22.64
N THR A 191 23.15 -17.26 -23.82
CA THR A 191 24.08 -16.77 -24.87
C THR A 191 24.87 -15.54 -24.41
N LEU A 192 24.21 -14.56 -23.77
CA LEU A 192 24.88 -13.35 -23.26
C LEU A 192 25.90 -13.67 -22.16
N PHE A 193 25.56 -14.55 -21.21
CA PHE A 193 26.48 -14.97 -20.17
C PHE A 193 27.62 -15.85 -20.70
N GLY A 194 27.38 -16.70 -21.70
CA GLY A 194 28.45 -17.42 -22.40
C GLY A 194 29.46 -16.46 -23.06
N ILE A 195 28.98 -15.42 -23.74
CA ILE A 195 29.86 -14.38 -24.32
C ILE A 195 30.64 -13.64 -23.22
N LEU A 196 30.03 -13.37 -22.07
CA LEU A 196 30.69 -12.75 -20.92
C LEU A 196 31.84 -13.64 -20.42
N ASP A 197 31.55 -14.90 -20.10
CA ASP A 197 32.51 -15.84 -19.52
C ASP A 197 33.68 -16.16 -20.49
N GLU A 198 33.44 -16.23 -21.81
CA GLU A 198 34.50 -16.44 -22.80
C GLU A 198 35.32 -15.17 -23.11
N SER A 199 34.71 -13.97 -23.04
CA SER A 199 35.25 -12.79 -23.71
C SER A 199 35.02 -11.43 -23.02
N ALA A 200 34.79 -11.42 -21.71
CA ALA A 200 34.53 -10.23 -20.88
C ALA A 200 35.42 -9.01 -21.18
N LYS A 201 36.72 -9.20 -21.39
CA LYS A 201 37.67 -8.10 -21.70
C LYS A 201 37.32 -7.31 -22.97
N ARG A 202 36.63 -7.93 -23.94
CA ARG A 202 36.31 -7.34 -25.25
C ARG A 202 34.84 -6.94 -25.39
N TYR A 203 33.92 -7.70 -24.77
CA TYR A 203 32.48 -7.52 -24.93
C TYR A 203 31.72 -7.25 -23.61
N GLY A 204 32.38 -7.32 -22.45
CA GLY A 204 31.71 -7.26 -21.14
C GLY A 204 30.81 -6.04 -20.92
N LEU A 205 31.27 -4.84 -21.30
CA LEU A 205 30.43 -3.62 -21.26
C LEU A 205 29.18 -3.77 -22.13
N LYS A 206 29.32 -4.22 -23.38
CA LYS A 206 28.19 -4.37 -24.32
C LYS A 206 27.20 -5.46 -23.89
N VAL A 207 27.70 -6.55 -23.31
CA VAL A 207 26.86 -7.60 -22.71
C VAL A 207 26.11 -7.03 -21.51
N PHE A 208 26.77 -6.29 -20.63
CA PHE A 208 26.13 -5.65 -19.48
C PHE A 208 25.05 -4.64 -19.90
N ASP A 209 25.31 -3.80 -20.91
CA ASP A 209 24.32 -2.86 -21.47
C ASP A 209 23.10 -3.61 -22.02
N SER A 210 23.33 -4.75 -22.68
CA SER A 210 22.27 -5.61 -23.20
C SER A 210 21.45 -6.25 -22.07
N LEU A 211 22.11 -6.73 -21.00
CA LEU A 211 21.45 -7.27 -19.81
C LEU A 211 20.61 -6.20 -19.11
N VAL A 212 21.16 -4.99 -18.88
CA VAL A 212 20.44 -3.85 -18.30
C VAL A 212 19.22 -3.49 -19.15
N HIS A 213 19.36 -3.46 -20.48
CA HIS A 213 18.23 -3.19 -21.38
C HIS A 213 17.13 -4.25 -21.28
N ILE A 214 17.49 -5.54 -21.31
CA ILE A 214 16.53 -6.66 -21.16
C ILE A 214 15.84 -6.61 -19.79
N ILE A 215 16.60 -6.43 -18.71
CA ILE A 215 16.06 -6.33 -17.35
C ILE A 215 15.04 -5.20 -17.26
N ASN A 216 15.36 -4.01 -17.76
CA ASN A 216 14.45 -2.86 -17.70
C ASN A 216 13.21 -3.05 -18.57
N LEU A 217 13.33 -3.67 -19.75
CA LEU A 217 12.20 -4.04 -20.58
C LEU A 217 11.24 -4.98 -19.84
N LEU A 218 11.76 -6.00 -19.16
CA LEU A 218 10.97 -6.94 -18.36
C LEU A 218 10.41 -6.34 -17.06
N GLN A 219 10.99 -5.24 -16.57
CA GLN A 219 10.50 -4.52 -15.40
C GLN A 219 9.38 -3.49 -15.70
N ASP A 220 9.16 -3.08 -16.96
CA ASP A 220 8.06 -2.19 -17.35
C ASP A 220 6.70 -2.78 -16.88
N SER A 221 5.81 -1.90 -16.42
CA SER A 221 4.39 -2.16 -16.16
C SER A 221 3.71 -3.13 -17.12
N LYS A 222 4.02 -3.04 -18.42
CA LYS A 222 3.46 -3.89 -19.50
C LYS A 222 3.90 -5.34 -19.44
N PHE A 223 5.03 -5.63 -18.79
CA PHE A 223 5.67 -6.94 -18.75
C PHE A 223 5.77 -7.52 -17.33
N GLN A 224 5.04 -6.98 -16.33
CA GLN A 224 5.13 -7.45 -14.93
C GLN A 224 4.91 -8.96 -14.74
N HIS A 225 4.11 -9.61 -15.59
CA HIS A 225 3.91 -11.06 -15.59
C HIS A 225 5.19 -11.87 -15.90
N PHE A 226 6.24 -11.23 -16.42
CA PHE A 226 7.55 -11.83 -16.69
C PHE A 226 8.52 -11.74 -15.50
N LYS A 227 8.23 -10.98 -14.44
CA LYS A 227 9.11 -10.95 -13.25
C LYS A 227 9.31 -12.36 -12.64
N PRO A 228 8.24 -13.15 -12.39
CA PRO A 228 8.40 -14.53 -11.91
C PRO A 228 9.17 -15.44 -12.88
N VAL A 229 9.10 -15.17 -14.19
CA VAL A 229 9.82 -15.92 -15.23
C VAL A 229 11.33 -15.63 -15.13
N MET A 230 11.71 -14.37 -14.93
CA MET A 230 13.11 -13.96 -14.74
C MET A 230 13.66 -14.44 -13.38
N ASP A 231 12.88 -14.35 -12.31
CA ASP A 231 13.25 -14.90 -11.00
C ASP A 231 13.45 -16.43 -11.07
N THR A 232 12.53 -17.16 -11.72
CA THR A 232 12.66 -18.63 -11.92
C THR A 232 13.89 -18.98 -12.75
N TYR A 233 14.19 -18.22 -13.80
CA TYR A 233 15.41 -18.43 -14.60
C TYR A 233 16.66 -18.25 -13.74
N ILE A 234 16.75 -17.18 -12.94
CA ILE A 234 17.90 -16.95 -12.04
C ILE A 234 18.03 -18.10 -11.04
N GLU A 235 16.95 -18.48 -10.37
CA GLU A 235 17.02 -19.46 -9.28
C GLU A 235 17.24 -20.91 -9.76
N SER A 236 16.69 -21.29 -10.92
CA SER A 236 16.59 -22.69 -11.37
C SER A 236 17.32 -23.05 -12.66
N HIS A 237 17.66 -22.08 -13.52
CA HIS A 237 18.18 -22.34 -14.87
C HIS A 237 19.53 -21.69 -15.17
N PHE A 238 19.81 -20.52 -14.60
CA PHE A 238 21.05 -19.78 -14.81
C PHE A 238 22.27 -20.62 -14.39
N ALA A 239 23.23 -20.75 -15.31
CA ALA A 239 24.42 -21.61 -15.16
C ALA A 239 25.76 -20.85 -15.14
N GLY A 240 25.75 -19.50 -15.24
CA GLY A 240 26.94 -18.66 -15.32
C GLY A 240 27.71 -18.55 -14.00
N ALA A 241 28.44 -19.60 -13.62
CA ALA A 241 29.18 -19.66 -12.35
C ALA A 241 30.41 -18.74 -12.28
N LEU A 242 30.96 -18.29 -13.42
CA LEU A 242 32.15 -17.41 -13.44
C LEU A 242 31.80 -15.92 -13.56
N SER A 243 30.59 -15.63 -14.04
CA SER A 243 30.13 -14.29 -14.43
C SER A 243 30.17 -13.24 -13.30
N TYR A 244 30.10 -13.63 -12.02
CA TYR A 244 30.06 -12.69 -10.88
C TYR A 244 31.22 -11.70 -10.87
N ARG A 245 32.42 -12.13 -11.27
CA ARG A 245 33.64 -11.30 -11.26
C ARG A 245 33.51 -10.11 -12.21
N ASP A 246 33.13 -10.40 -13.45
CA ASP A 246 33.00 -9.38 -14.48
C ASP A 246 31.72 -8.54 -14.31
N LEU A 247 30.64 -9.10 -13.78
CA LEU A 247 29.45 -8.33 -13.38
C LEU A 247 29.75 -7.31 -12.29
N ILE A 248 30.43 -7.70 -11.19
CA ILE A 248 30.84 -6.74 -10.14
C ILE A 248 31.77 -5.68 -10.72
N LYS A 249 32.76 -6.08 -11.51
CA LYS A 249 33.74 -5.17 -12.11
C LYS A 249 33.10 -4.15 -13.05
N VAL A 250 32.17 -4.57 -13.90
CA VAL A 250 31.47 -3.67 -14.83
C VAL A 250 30.48 -2.77 -14.07
N LEU A 251 29.73 -3.30 -13.11
CA LEU A 251 28.85 -2.48 -12.26
C LEU A 251 29.65 -1.43 -11.49
N LYS A 252 30.79 -1.80 -10.90
CA LYS A 252 31.69 -0.87 -10.20
C LYS A 252 32.23 0.21 -11.18
N TRP A 253 32.66 -0.18 -12.37
CA TRP A 253 33.12 0.75 -13.41
C TRP A 253 32.04 1.76 -13.80
N TYR A 254 30.78 1.34 -13.88
CA TYR A 254 29.65 2.26 -14.08
C TYR A 254 29.46 3.20 -12.89
N VAL A 255 29.46 2.68 -11.65
CA VAL A 255 29.28 3.47 -10.43
C VAL A 255 30.40 4.51 -10.23
N ASP A 256 31.65 4.15 -10.53
CA ASP A 256 32.80 5.07 -10.45
C ASP A 256 32.71 6.22 -11.48
N ARG A 257 31.89 6.09 -12.52
CA ARG A 257 31.80 7.03 -13.66
C ARG A 257 30.48 7.81 -13.76
N ILE A 258 29.62 7.77 -12.74
CA ILE A 258 28.27 8.39 -12.82
C ILE A 258 28.31 9.92 -13.00
N VAL A 259 29.44 10.57 -12.74
CA VAL A 259 29.61 12.02 -12.93
C VAL A 259 29.53 12.45 -14.42
N GLU A 260 29.67 11.53 -15.38
CA GLU A 260 29.96 11.88 -16.79
C GLU A 260 28.80 11.72 -17.82
N ALA A 261 27.64 11.10 -17.49
CA ALA A 261 26.69 10.68 -18.55
C ALA A 261 25.18 10.76 -18.22
N GLU A 262 24.41 11.36 -19.13
CA GLU A 262 22.95 11.58 -19.04
C GLU A 262 22.06 10.31 -19.12
N HIS A 263 22.63 9.11 -19.33
CA HIS A 263 21.88 7.90 -19.74
C HIS A 263 21.86 6.77 -18.69
N GLN A 264 22.18 7.04 -17.43
CA GLN A 264 22.49 5.99 -16.44
C GLN A 264 21.38 5.60 -15.45
N ASP A 265 20.22 6.29 -15.45
CA ASP A 265 19.05 5.86 -14.64
C ASP A 265 18.65 4.41 -14.93
N HIS A 266 18.79 3.96 -16.18
CA HIS A 266 18.55 2.58 -16.59
C HIS A 266 19.42 1.56 -15.85
N ILE A 267 20.69 1.87 -15.57
CA ILE A 267 21.58 0.94 -14.87
C ILE A 267 21.13 0.78 -13.41
N GLN A 268 20.71 1.87 -12.79
CA GLN A 268 20.21 1.85 -11.41
C GLN A 268 18.85 1.13 -11.29
N GLN A 269 17.97 1.22 -12.29
CA GLN A 269 16.72 0.44 -12.36
C GLN A 269 16.97 -1.07 -12.42
N ALA A 270 18.03 -1.49 -13.11
CA ALA A 270 18.40 -2.91 -13.24
C ALA A 270 19.15 -3.48 -12.02
N SER A 271 19.60 -2.63 -11.08
CA SER A 271 20.51 -3.00 -9.98
C SER A 271 20.06 -4.22 -9.16
N GLU A 272 18.77 -4.34 -8.81
CA GLU A 272 18.21 -5.50 -8.09
C GLU A 272 18.57 -6.83 -8.79
N TYR A 273 18.27 -6.94 -10.09
CA TYR A 273 18.50 -8.16 -10.84
C TYR A 273 19.98 -8.39 -11.13
N ILE A 274 20.78 -7.33 -11.31
CA ILE A 274 22.24 -7.46 -11.41
C ILE A 274 22.82 -8.05 -10.10
N PHE A 275 22.35 -7.61 -8.93
CA PHE A 275 22.72 -8.24 -7.66
C PHE A 275 22.24 -9.69 -7.55
N LYS A 276 21.00 -10.01 -7.96
CA LYS A 276 20.50 -11.40 -8.06
C LYS A 276 21.44 -12.29 -8.89
N TYR A 277 21.87 -11.85 -10.08
CA TYR A 277 22.84 -12.57 -10.92
C TYR A 277 24.21 -12.73 -10.26
N ILE A 278 24.77 -11.68 -9.67
CA ILE A 278 26.07 -11.72 -8.97
C ILE A 278 26.04 -12.76 -7.83
N ILE A 279 25.00 -12.71 -7.00
CA ILE A 279 24.83 -13.60 -5.84
C ILE A 279 24.63 -15.05 -6.30
N GLN A 280 23.74 -15.28 -7.26
CA GLN A 280 23.50 -16.64 -7.76
C GLN A 280 24.73 -17.23 -8.46
N SER A 281 25.44 -16.44 -9.27
CA SER A 281 26.70 -16.83 -9.90
C SER A 281 27.74 -17.25 -8.85
N ARG A 282 27.91 -16.46 -7.76
CA ARG A 282 28.80 -16.82 -6.65
C ARG A 282 28.36 -18.09 -5.91
N ARG A 283 27.05 -18.32 -5.73
CA ARG A 283 26.52 -19.56 -5.10
C ARG A 283 26.86 -20.78 -5.96
N LEU A 284 26.64 -20.71 -7.27
CA LEU A 284 26.98 -21.77 -8.23
C LEU A 284 28.50 -22.05 -8.22
N TYR A 285 29.33 -21.01 -8.22
CA TYR A 285 30.79 -21.16 -8.08
C TYR A 285 31.18 -21.84 -6.75
N SER A 286 30.51 -21.48 -5.65
CA SER A 286 30.76 -22.06 -4.33
C SER A 286 30.46 -23.55 -4.31
N LEU A 287 29.31 -23.94 -4.86
CA LEU A 287 28.89 -25.34 -5.00
C LEU A 287 29.84 -26.15 -5.89
N ALA A 288 30.33 -25.57 -6.98
CA ALA A 288 31.24 -26.24 -7.92
C ALA A 288 32.68 -26.38 -7.41
N THR A 289 33.15 -25.47 -6.54
CA THR A 289 34.56 -25.40 -6.10
C THR A 289 34.79 -25.73 -4.63
N GLY A 290 33.74 -25.97 -3.84
CA GLY A 290 33.87 -26.17 -2.39
C GLY A 290 34.21 -24.87 -1.63
N GLY A 291 33.68 -23.73 -2.09
CA GLY A 291 33.82 -22.44 -1.39
C GLY A 291 35.06 -21.60 -1.74
N GLN A 292 35.89 -21.99 -2.71
CA GLN A 292 37.11 -21.24 -3.05
C GLN A 292 36.84 -19.76 -3.37
N ASN A 293 37.86 -18.92 -3.13
CA ASN A 293 37.86 -17.48 -3.41
C ASN A 293 36.75 -16.67 -2.71
N GLU A 294 36.35 -17.08 -1.50
CA GLU A 294 35.34 -16.36 -0.73
C GLU A 294 35.80 -14.97 -0.26
N ASP A 295 37.01 -14.86 0.31
CA ASP A 295 37.55 -13.58 0.76
C ASP A 295 37.69 -12.58 -0.40
N GLU A 296 38.17 -13.04 -1.56
CA GLU A 296 38.28 -12.22 -2.78
C GLU A 296 36.90 -11.70 -3.22
N PHE A 297 35.88 -12.56 -3.22
CA PHE A 297 34.51 -12.15 -3.52
C PHE A 297 33.98 -11.11 -2.50
N ARG A 298 34.18 -11.36 -1.21
CA ARG A 298 33.77 -10.44 -0.13
C ARG A 298 34.44 -9.07 -0.31
N ILE A 299 35.75 -9.04 -0.60
CA ILE A 299 36.50 -7.80 -0.89
C ILE A 299 35.90 -7.07 -2.10
N CYS A 300 35.65 -7.75 -3.23
CA CYS A 300 35.06 -7.11 -4.40
C CYS A 300 33.67 -6.51 -4.14
N VAL A 301 32.84 -7.17 -3.31
CA VAL A 301 31.54 -6.61 -2.89
C VAL A 301 31.73 -5.40 -1.97
N HIS A 302 32.66 -5.46 -1.00
CA HIS A 302 33.00 -4.30 -0.18
C HIS A 302 33.46 -3.11 -1.02
N GLU A 303 34.37 -3.30 -1.98
CA GLU A 303 34.83 -2.25 -2.89
C GLU A 303 33.71 -1.66 -3.75
N LEU A 304 32.78 -2.48 -4.23
CA LEU A 304 31.58 -2.00 -4.92
C LEU A 304 30.72 -1.12 -4.00
N PHE A 305 30.51 -1.52 -2.74
CA PHE A 305 29.82 -0.70 -1.76
C PHE A 305 30.59 0.57 -1.37
N MET A 306 31.94 0.57 -1.38
CA MET A 306 32.73 1.80 -1.24
C MET A 306 32.39 2.79 -2.37
N SER A 307 32.38 2.32 -3.63
CA SER A 307 32.01 3.12 -4.81
C SER A 307 30.57 3.64 -4.76
N ILE A 308 29.60 2.79 -4.38
CA ILE A 308 28.19 3.21 -4.25
C ILE A 308 28.04 4.32 -3.21
N ARG A 309 28.69 4.19 -2.04
CA ARG A 309 28.65 5.22 -0.99
C ARG A 309 29.30 6.53 -1.44
N PHE A 310 30.45 6.46 -2.12
CA PHE A 310 31.08 7.65 -2.71
C PHE A 310 30.14 8.34 -3.69
N PHE A 311 29.56 7.61 -4.64
CA PHE A 311 28.56 8.12 -5.58
C PHE A 311 27.37 8.80 -4.89
N LEU A 312 26.80 8.18 -3.84
CA LEU A 312 25.66 8.72 -3.10
C LEU A 312 26.00 9.95 -2.24
N SER A 313 27.27 10.10 -1.84
CA SER A 313 27.74 11.28 -1.07
C SER A 313 28.00 12.53 -1.93
N GLN A 314 28.08 12.39 -3.26
CA GLN A 314 28.23 13.54 -4.15
C GLN A 314 26.91 14.32 -4.28
N GLU A 315 26.98 15.65 -4.22
CA GLU A 315 25.85 16.57 -4.51
C GLU A 315 25.54 16.63 -6.03
N ASN A 316 25.25 15.48 -6.63
CA ASN A 316 24.91 15.37 -8.04
C ASN A 316 23.49 15.88 -8.31
N LYS A 317 23.34 16.78 -9.28
CA LYS A 317 22.06 17.36 -9.72
C LYS A 317 21.16 16.40 -10.53
N GLY A 318 21.53 15.12 -10.62
CA GLY A 318 20.87 14.11 -11.45
C GLY A 318 19.90 13.21 -10.67
N THR A 319 19.04 12.50 -11.39
CA THR A 319 18.03 11.56 -10.85
C THR A 319 18.61 10.24 -10.34
N CYS A 320 19.83 9.87 -10.75
CA CYS A 320 20.42 8.56 -10.51
C CYS A 320 20.47 8.10 -9.04
N PRO A 321 20.81 8.95 -8.03
CA PRO A 321 20.78 8.55 -6.62
C PRO A 321 19.39 8.14 -6.14
N ALA A 322 18.34 8.83 -6.61
CA ALA A 322 16.96 8.51 -6.27
C ALA A 322 16.53 7.16 -6.86
N VAL A 323 16.98 6.84 -8.08
CA VAL A 323 16.67 5.55 -8.72
C VAL A 323 17.28 4.39 -7.92
N PHE A 324 18.55 4.48 -7.54
CA PHE A 324 19.21 3.45 -6.73
C PHE A 324 18.52 3.23 -5.37
N LEU A 325 18.17 4.31 -4.67
CA LEU A 325 17.52 4.21 -3.36
C LEU A 325 16.14 3.54 -3.40
N ARG A 326 15.44 3.56 -4.55
CA ARG A 326 14.16 2.85 -4.72
C ARG A 326 14.33 1.33 -4.83
N THR A 327 15.41 0.86 -5.45
CA THR A 327 15.69 -0.57 -5.67
C THR A 327 16.54 -1.18 -4.54
N PHE A 328 17.34 -0.38 -3.84
CA PHE A 328 18.30 -0.85 -2.85
C PHE A 328 17.71 -1.80 -1.77
N PRO A 329 16.51 -1.56 -1.19
CA PRO A 329 15.93 -2.48 -0.21
C PRO A 329 15.68 -3.92 -0.73
N ALA A 330 15.48 -4.10 -2.03
CA ALA A 330 15.30 -5.43 -2.63
C ALA A 330 16.63 -6.23 -2.71
N VAL A 331 17.78 -5.56 -2.57
CA VAL A 331 19.10 -6.20 -2.57
C VAL A 331 19.38 -6.91 -1.24
N TYR A 332 18.67 -6.57 -0.15
CA TYR A 332 18.98 -7.09 1.19
C TYR A 332 18.76 -8.60 1.29
N SER A 333 17.67 -9.12 0.73
CA SER A 333 17.38 -10.57 0.70
C SER A 333 18.40 -11.35 -0.12
N GLU A 334 19.01 -10.73 -1.13
CA GLU A 334 20.03 -11.36 -1.96
C GLU A 334 21.38 -11.41 -1.25
N LEU A 335 21.80 -10.32 -0.60
CA LEU A 335 23.03 -10.31 0.20
C LEU A 335 22.95 -11.32 1.35
N LEU A 336 21.78 -11.46 1.99
CA LEU A 336 21.52 -12.44 3.07
C LEU A 336 21.64 -13.92 2.61
N LYS A 337 21.73 -14.21 1.31
CA LYS A 337 22.01 -15.57 0.80
C LYS A 337 23.48 -15.98 0.93
N ILE A 338 24.40 -15.05 1.26
CA ILE A 338 25.86 -15.28 1.36
C ILE A 338 26.48 -14.59 2.59
N PHE A 339 26.07 -13.35 2.89
CA PHE A 339 26.58 -12.56 4.00
C PHE A 339 25.75 -12.76 5.26
N THR A 340 26.39 -12.58 6.42
CA THR A 340 25.69 -12.60 7.71
C THR A 340 24.76 -11.40 7.87
N VAL A 341 23.73 -11.55 8.70
CA VAL A 341 22.78 -10.48 9.05
C VAL A 341 23.49 -9.19 9.49
N ARG A 342 24.54 -9.33 10.29
CA ARG A 342 25.43 -8.24 10.76
C ARG A 342 26.17 -7.53 9.63
N GLU A 343 26.71 -8.27 8.66
CA GLU A 343 27.42 -7.70 7.50
C GLU A 343 26.46 -6.94 6.59
N VAL A 344 25.27 -7.50 6.31
CA VAL A 344 24.24 -6.82 5.50
C VAL A 344 23.75 -5.55 6.19
N ALA A 345 23.53 -5.59 7.50
CA ALA A 345 23.22 -4.39 8.28
C ALA A 345 24.35 -3.35 8.26
N GLY A 346 25.62 -3.79 8.26
CA GLY A 346 26.80 -2.94 8.08
C GLY A 346 26.77 -2.18 6.74
N PHE A 347 26.58 -2.90 5.62
CA PHE A 347 26.43 -2.30 4.29
C PHE A 347 25.30 -1.27 4.25
N VAL A 348 24.10 -1.64 4.70
CA VAL A 348 22.92 -0.76 4.68
C VAL A 348 23.12 0.47 5.58
N ARG A 349 23.66 0.29 6.79
CA ARG A 349 23.99 1.40 7.71
C ARG A 349 24.91 2.43 7.07
N GLU A 350 25.93 1.96 6.37
CA GLU A 350 26.94 2.82 5.75
C GLU A 350 26.42 3.50 4.49
N THR A 351 25.64 2.80 3.66
CA THR A 351 24.94 3.38 2.50
C THR A 351 23.91 4.44 2.91
N LEU A 352 23.14 4.22 3.97
CA LEU A 352 22.22 5.23 4.51
C LEU A 352 22.96 6.39 5.17
N SER A 353 24.13 6.15 5.79
CA SER A 353 24.94 7.21 6.42
C SER A 353 25.74 8.05 5.42
N SER A 354 25.97 7.58 4.18
CA SER A 354 26.60 8.37 3.11
C SER A 354 25.65 9.37 2.43
N LEU A 355 24.35 9.36 2.76
CA LEU A 355 23.39 10.28 2.17
C LEU A 355 23.58 11.72 2.71
N PRO A 356 23.54 12.75 1.85
CA PRO A 356 23.69 14.13 2.32
C PRO A 356 22.52 14.54 3.22
N THR A 357 22.85 15.09 4.39
CA THR A 357 21.91 15.73 5.31
C THR A 357 21.49 17.07 4.71
N ALA A 358 20.18 17.31 4.55
CA ALA A 358 19.69 18.40 3.73
C ALA A 358 20.07 19.79 4.30
N ALA A 359 20.78 20.59 3.51
CA ALA A 359 21.18 21.96 3.88
C ALA A 359 20.82 23.01 2.83
N GLN A 360 20.62 22.64 1.56
CA GLN A 360 20.18 23.55 0.50
C GLN A 360 19.29 22.86 -0.56
N SER A 361 18.28 23.61 -1.01
CA SER A 361 17.39 23.33 -2.15
C SER A 361 16.27 22.27 -1.99
N GLU A 362 15.23 22.45 -2.82
CA GLU A 362 14.05 21.59 -2.94
C GLU A 362 14.38 20.35 -3.79
N CYS A 363 15.15 19.42 -3.22
CA CYS A 363 15.50 18.20 -3.93
C CYS A 363 14.36 17.15 -3.84
N PRO A 364 13.87 16.58 -4.96
CA PRO A 364 12.90 15.47 -4.94
C PRO A 364 13.47 14.16 -4.38
N LEU A 365 14.73 14.16 -3.93
CA LEU A 365 15.41 13.03 -3.31
C LEU A 365 14.89 12.72 -1.89
N GLU A 366 14.43 13.71 -1.11
CA GLU A 366 14.08 13.50 0.32
C GLU A 366 12.93 12.48 0.51
N ALA A 367 11.86 12.60 -0.28
CA ALA A 367 10.77 11.62 -0.27
C ALA A 367 11.25 10.20 -0.62
N VAL A 368 12.28 10.09 -1.48
CA VAL A 368 12.87 8.82 -1.88
C VAL A 368 13.83 8.26 -0.81
N LYS A 369 14.57 9.13 -0.09
CA LYS A 369 15.34 8.71 1.10
C LYS A 369 14.39 8.10 2.15
N LEU A 370 13.29 8.79 2.48
CA LEU A 370 12.29 8.29 3.43
C LEU A 370 11.59 7.03 2.93
N GLN A 371 11.31 6.90 1.64
CA GLN A 371 10.78 5.65 1.07
C GLN A 371 11.75 4.47 1.24
N CYS A 372 13.05 4.69 1.03
CA CYS A 372 14.11 3.69 1.25
C CYS A 372 14.21 3.32 2.74
N ILE A 373 14.14 4.30 3.66
CA ILE A 373 14.11 4.06 5.11
C ILE A 373 12.86 3.26 5.51
N SER A 374 11.67 3.60 5.02
CA SER A 374 10.43 2.83 5.26
C SER A 374 10.59 1.38 4.82
N LYS A 375 11.07 1.16 3.60
CA LYS A 375 11.33 -0.19 3.08
C LYS A 375 12.42 -0.93 3.84
N THR A 376 13.38 -0.23 4.42
CA THR A 376 14.38 -0.81 5.34
C THR A 376 13.70 -1.30 6.62
N VAL A 377 12.91 -0.45 7.28
CA VAL A 377 12.19 -0.79 8.52
C VAL A 377 11.15 -1.91 8.32
N GLU A 378 10.52 -1.97 7.14
CA GLU A 378 9.59 -3.04 6.73
C GLU A 378 10.30 -4.37 6.36
N SER A 379 11.62 -4.40 6.24
CA SER A 379 12.36 -5.56 5.72
C SER A 379 12.66 -6.63 6.78
N GLN A 380 12.89 -7.86 6.33
CA GLN A 380 13.38 -8.96 7.19
C GLN A 380 14.72 -8.63 7.88
N LEU A 381 15.53 -7.74 7.29
CA LEU A 381 16.76 -7.27 7.89
C LEU A 381 16.49 -6.39 9.13
N TYR A 382 15.43 -5.58 9.16
CA TYR A 382 15.13 -4.75 10.33
C TYR A 382 14.23 -5.44 11.35
N ILE A 383 13.48 -6.48 10.93
CA ILE A 383 12.72 -7.35 11.85
C ILE A 383 13.66 -8.16 12.77
N ASN A 384 14.87 -8.51 12.31
CA ASN A 384 15.85 -9.20 13.14
C ASN A 384 16.53 -8.24 14.15
N PRO A 385 16.53 -8.53 15.47
CA PRO A 385 17.10 -7.64 16.49
C PRO A 385 18.59 -7.33 16.34
N GLU A 386 19.41 -8.28 15.87
CA GLU A 386 20.86 -8.13 15.77
C GLU A 386 21.25 -7.10 14.69
N SER A 387 20.54 -7.09 13.58
CA SER A 387 20.68 -6.06 12.55
C SER A 387 19.93 -4.78 12.91
N ARG A 388 18.82 -4.87 13.66
CA ARG A 388 18.06 -3.70 14.12
C ARG A 388 18.91 -2.78 14.99
N CYS A 389 19.69 -3.29 15.95
CA CYS A 389 20.55 -2.46 16.79
C CYS A 389 21.65 -1.72 15.99
N ILE A 390 22.09 -2.26 14.85
CA ILE A 390 23.07 -1.64 13.94
C ILE A 390 22.42 -0.55 13.07
N LEU A 391 21.15 -0.75 12.66
CA LEU A 391 20.41 0.12 11.75
C LEU A 391 19.64 1.24 12.48
N LEU A 392 19.18 0.99 13.70
CA LEU A 392 18.39 1.92 14.50
C LEU A 392 19.07 3.30 14.63
N PRO A 393 20.37 3.44 14.97
CA PRO A 393 20.99 4.76 15.12
C PRO A 393 21.07 5.59 13.84
N VAL A 394 21.15 4.98 12.65
CA VAL A 394 21.11 5.73 11.38
C VAL A 394 19.69 6.09 10.97
N VAL A 395 18.72 5.18 11.16
CA VAL A 395 17.30 5.45 10.91
C VAL A 395 16.82 6.60 11.80
N LEU A 396 17.13 6.58 13.10
CA LEU A 396 16.77 7.65 14.03
C LEU A 396 17.35 9.00 13.62
N ARG A 397 18.65 9.07 13.29
CA ARG A 397 19.32 10.30 12.83
C ARG A 397 18.65 10.90 11.59
N LEU A 398 18.30 10.05 10.62
CA LEU A 398 17.68 10.49 9.37
C LEU A 398 16.23 10.96 9.60
N LEU A 399 15.44 10.25 10.41
CA LEU A 399 14.10 10.70 10.83
C LEU A 399 14.15 12.02 11.61
N GLN A 400 15.11 12.14 12.53
CA GLN A 400 15.31 13.32 13.37
C GLN A 400 15.52 14.57 12.51
N ALA A 401 16.35 14.50 11.47
CA ALA A 401 16.57 15.61 10.54
C ALA A 401 15.29 15.99 9.78
N HIS A 402 14.59 15.02 9.17
CA HIS A 402 13.36 15.30 8.40
C HIS A 402 12.23 15.88 9.26
N MET A 403 12.08 15.41 10.51
CA MET A 403 11.11 15.94 11.46
C MET A 403 11.46 17.36 11.94
N GLN A 404 12.75 17.66 12.15
CA GLN A 404 13.22 19.02 12.47
C GLN A 404 13.00 19.99 11.30
N GLU A 405 13.17 19.54 10.06
CA GLU A 405 12.91 20.33 8.85
C GLU A 405 11.43 20.39 8.44
N GLN A 406 10.52 19.73 9.17
CA GLN A 406 9.09 19.64 8.87
C GLN A 406 8.76 19.06 7.47
N ARG A 407 9.64 18.20 6.93
CA ARG A 407 9.48 17.57 5.60
C ARG A 407 8.85 16.20 5.70
N GLU A 408 7.95 15.86 4.76
CA GLU A 408 7.41 14.50 4.56
C GLU A 408 6.92 13.83 5.86
N LEU A 409 6.27 14.62 6.72
CA LEU A 409 5.94 14.25 8.09
C LEU A 409 5.06 12.98 8.19
N VAL A 410 4.14 12.77 7.25
CA VAL A 410 3.33 11.55 7.18
C VAL A 410 4.20 10.30 7.01
N MET A 411 5.24 10.36 6.18
CA MET A 411 6.18 9.23 6.04
C MET A 411 6.99 9.04 7.34
N CYS A 412 7.42 10.12 7.99
CA CYS A 412 8.12 10.05 9.27
C CYS A 412 7.28 9.36 10.37
N ALA A 413 6.00 9.74 10.51
CA ALA A 413 5.08 9.14 11.47
C ALA A 413 4.83 7.65 11.18
N ARG A 414 4.67 7.27 9.91
CA ARG A 414 4.48 5.87 9.50
C ARG A 414 5.72 5.01 9.79
N ILE A 415 6.93 5.52 9.53
CA ILE A 415 8.17 4.81 9.84
C ILE A 415 8.32 4.63 11.36
N LEU A 416 8.09 5.69 12.13
CA LEU A 416 8.15 5.64 13.60
C LEU A 416 7.11 4.68 14.19
N THR A 417 5.89 4.66 13.64
CA THR A 417 4.85 3.69 14.01
C THR A 417 5.30 2.24 13.75
N SER A 418 5.88 1.96 12.58
CA SER A 418 6.42 0.64 12.25
C SER A 418 7.52 0.22 13.22
N MET A 419 8.47 1.11 13.56
CA MET A 419 9.53 0.83 14.53
C MET A 419 8.98 0.49 15.92
N LEU A 420 8.07 1.31 16.45
CA LEU A 420 7.46 1.09 17.77
C LEU A 420 6.60 -0.20 17.80
N SER A 421 5.97 -0.57 16.68
CA SER A 421 5.19 -1.80 16.57
C SER A 421 6.03 -3.08 16.66
N LEU A 422 7.30 -3.03 16.21
CA LEU A 422 8.23 -4.16 16.30
C LEU A 422 8.72 -4.37 17.73
N ILE A 423 9.10 -3.28 18.43
CA ILE A 423 9.54 -3.31 19.83
C ILE A 423 8.45 -3.94 20.72
N LYS A 424 7.22 -3.43 20.61
CA LYS A 424 6.06 -3.93 21.36
C LYS A 424 5.78 -5.42 21.13
N LYS A 425 6.09 -5.95 19.94
CA LYS A 425 5.86 -7.36 19.62
C LYS A 425 6.84 -8.27 20.38
N GLU A 426 8.08 -7.81 20.60
CA GLU A 426 9.10 -8.60 21.28
C GLU A 426 8.88 -8.65 22.80
N GLU A 427 8.47 -7.55 23.43
CA GLU A 427 8.13 -7.54 24.86
C GLU A 427 7.03 -8.55 25.23
N THR A 428 6.07 -8.82 24.33
CA THR A 428 5.03 -9.84 24.57
C THR A 428 5.55 -11.29 24.57
N GLY A 429 6.80 -11.52 24.18
CA GLY A 429 7.42 -12.86 24.11
C GLY A 429 8.34 -13.24 25.28
N THR A 430 8.77 -12.27 26.10
CA THR A 430 9.78 -12.49 27.15
C THR A 430 9.23 -12.22 28.56
N PRO A 431 9.30 -13.18 29.51
CA PRO A 431 8.68 -13.05 30.83
C PRO A 431 9.47 -12.22 31.85
N GLU A 432 10.64 -11.66 31.49
CA GLU A 432 11.43 -10.79 32.37
C GLU A 432 11.50 -9.35 31.82
N PRO A 433 11.40 -8.32 32.69
CA PRO A 433 11.45 -6.91 32.29
C PRO A 433 12.90 -6.48 32.01
N VAL A 434 13.42 -6.86 30.84
CA VAL A 434 14.70 -6.35 30.33
C VAL A 434 14.52 -4.91 29.86
N VAL A 435 15.40 -4.02 30.31
CA VAL A 435 15.42 -2.61 29.89
C VAL A 435 15.78 -2.55 28.39
N SER A 436 14.85 -2.03 27.57
CA SER A 436 15.06 -1.94 26.12
C SER A 436 16.00 -0.79 25.75
N GLU A 437 17.26 -1.11 25.45
CA GLU A 437 18.26 -0.16 24.91
C GLU A 437 17.75 0.54 23.63
N GLU A 438 16.88 -0.11 22.86
CA GLU A 438 16.26 0.48 21.68
C GLU A 438 15.28 1.60 22.03
N VAL A 439 14.48 1.42 23.08
CA VAL A 439 13.61 2.49 23.61
C VAL A 439 14.46 3.64 24.15
N GLU A 440 15.55 3.37 24.87
CA GLU A 440 16.47 4.41 25.33
C GLU A 440 17.01 5.26 24.16
N LEU A 441 17.46 4.61 23.08
CA LEU A 441 17.93 5.28 21.85
C LEU A 441 16.83 6.10 21.16
N ILE A 442 15.60 5.59 21.07
CA ILE A 442 14.46 6.30 20.47
C ILE A 442 14.10 7.53 21.32
N VAL A 443 14.03 7.39 22.64
CA VAL A 443 13.75 8.49 23.58
C VAL A 443 14.80 9.59 23.44
N ALA A 444 16.08 9.23 23.51
CA ALA A 444 17.19 10.19 23.41
C ALA A 444 17.24 10.92 22.06
N SER A 445 16.90 10.23 20.96
CA SER A 445 17.00 10.79 19.61
C SER A 445 15.75 11.59 19.19
N LEU A 446 14.55 11.07 19.49
CA LEU A 446 13.31 11.55 18.89
C LEU A 446 12.32 12.19 19.86
N LEU A 447 12.28 11.88 21.16
CA LEU A 447 11.20 12.37 22.04
C LEU A 447 11.09 13.91 22.03
N GLY A 448 12.21 14.62 22.16
CA GLY A 448 12.23 16.08 22.12
C GLY A 448 11.87 16.67 20.76
N VAL A 449 12.15 15.98 19.65
CA VAL A 449 11.76 16.42 18.30
C VAL A 449 10.28 16.15 18.05
N LEU A 450 9.80 14.95 18.44
CA LEU A 450 8.41 14.53 18.37
C LEU A 450 7.47 15.51 19.08
N LEU A 451 7.82 15.93 20.30
CA LEU A 451 7.06 16.94 21.04
C LEU A 451 7.00 18.28 20.28
N ARG A 452 8.12 18.77 19.75
CA ARG A 452 8.15 20.02 18.95
C ARG A 452 7.33 19.89 17.67
N THR A 453 7.49 18.81 16.91
CA THR A 453 6.70 18.53 15.70
C THR A 453 5.20 18.51 16.02
N ILE A 454 4.76 17.87 17.11
CA ILE A 454 3.34 17.89 17.53
C ILE A 454 2.86 19.32 17.80
N LEU A 455 3.61 20.13 18.54
CA LEU A 455 3.27 21.53 18.82
C LEU A 455 3.13 22.36 17.54
N GLU A 456 4.01 22.14 16.55
CA GLU A 456 4.00 22.87 15.28
C GLU A 456 2.86 22.43 14.34
N ILE A 457 2.50 21.13 14.33
CA ILE A 457 1.41 20.61 13.47
C ILE A 457 0.03 20.62 14.12
N THR A 458 -0.11 21.07 15.37
CA THR A 458 -1.39 21.05 16.12
C THR A 458 -2.56 21.71 15.39
N ASN A 459 -2.30 22.72 14.55
CA ASN A 459 -3.31 23.43 13.76
C ASN A 459 -3.49 22.86 12.33
N ARG A 460 -2.86 21.73 11.99
CA ARG A 460 -3.00 21.03 10.69
C ARG A 460 -4.07 19.94 10.79
N PRO A 461 -4.68 19.47 9.68
CA PRO A 461 -5.82 18.56 9.74
C PRO A 461 -5.54 17.11 10.20
N GLN A 462 -4.27 16.72 10.45
CA GLN A 462 -3.90 15.32 10.78
C GLN A 462 -2.73 15.20 11.80
N PRO A 463 -2.84 15.73 13.03
CA PRO A 463 -1.79 15.61 14.04
C PRO A 463 -1.78 14.23 14.75
N GLY A 464 -2.85 13.44 14.58
CA GLY A 464 -3.11 12.20 15.31
C GLY A 464 -2.06 11.09 15.15
N GLU A 465 -1.35 11.02 14.02
CA GLU A 465 -0.33 9.98 13.79
C GLU A 465 0.88 10.14 14.73
N PHE A 466 1.39 11.36 14.89
CA PHE A 466 2.49 11.64 15.83
C PHE A 466 2.05 11.55 17.29
N VAL A 467 0.78 11.88 17.57
CA VAL A 467 0.16 11.63 18.87
C VAL A 467 0.16 10.13 19.20
N GLY A 468 -0.23 9.28 18.24
CA GLY A 468 -0.15 7.83 18.37
C GLY A 468 1.28 7.34 18.63
N CYS A 469 2.26 7.89 17.90
CA CYS A 469 3.68 7.60 18.13
C CYS A 469 4.16 8.01 19.53
N LEU A 470 3.75 9.19 20.03
CA LEU A 470 4.11 9.67 21.37
C LEU A 470 3.51 8.78 22.46
N LEU A 471 2.22 8.46 22.37
CA LEU A 471 1.54 7.59 23.33
C LEU A 471 2.11 6.17 23.31
N ALA A 472 2.46 5.65 22.14
CA ALA A 472 3.17 4.37 22.02
C ALA A 472 4.55 4.45 22.68
N LEU A 473 5.39 5.45 22.35
CA LEU A 473 6.73 5.58 22.93
C LEU A 473 6.68 5.73 24.47
N LEU A 474 5.80 6.58 25.00
CA LEU A 474 5.64 6.77 26.44
C LEU A 474 5.18 5.50 27.16
N ARG A 475 4.39 4.64 26.50
CA ARG A 475 3.91 3.37 27.08
C ARG A 475 5.01 2.33 27.24
N GLU A 476 5.98 2.29 26.33
CA GLU A 476 7.13 1.37 26.42
C GLU A 476 8.29 1.95 27.27
N MET A 477 8.12 3.13 27.89
CA MET A 477 9.11 3.70 28.82
C MET A 477 8.99 3.12 30.23
N SER A 478 10.10 2.58 30.75
CA SER A 478 10.24 2.16 32.14
C SER A 478 10.69 3.31 33.05
N ASP A 479 10.56 3.14 34.37
CA ASP A 479 11.09 4.09 35.38
C ASP A 479 12.56 4.46 35.14
N ARG A 480 13.36 3.50 34.66
CA ARG A 480 14.78 3.72 34.33
C ARG A 480 14.93 4.66 33.13
N HIS A 481 14.14 4.47 32.07
CA HIS A 481 14.15 5.36 30.89
C HIS A 481 13.78 6.80 31.29
N TYR A 482 12.79 6.97 32.18
CA TYR A 482 12.45 8.29 32.74
C TYR A 482 13.58 8.88 33.59
N GLN A 483 14.25 8.08 34.43
CA GLN A 483 15.39 8.55 35.23
C GLN A 483 16.57 8.98 34.34
N GLN A 484 16.92 8.20 33.31
CA GLN A 484 17.99 8.54 32.35
C GLN A 484 17.67 9.82 31.57
N LEU A 485 16.43 9.96 31.09
CA LEU A 485 15.96 11.17 30.42
C LEU A 485 16.08 12.40 31.32
N LEU A 486 15.61 12.32 32.58
CA LEU A 486 15.73 13.42 33.55
C LEU A 486 17.19 13.75 33.89
N GLN A 487 18.07 12.74 33.92
CA GLN A 487 19.51 12.92 34.15
C GLN A 487 20.26 13.53 32.96
N SER A 488 19.74 13.42 31.72
CA SER A 488 20.38 14.04 30.55
C SER A 488 20.33 15.57 30.53
N PHE A 489 19.43 16.18 31.31
CA PHE A 489 19.32 17.64 31.41
C PHE A 489 20.34 18.19 32.41
N THR A 490 21.39 18.83 31.88
CA THR A 490 22.41 19.51 32.69
C THR A 490 21.91 20.86 33.26
N ASN A 491 20.98 21.51 32.57
CA ASN A 491 20.39 22.79 32.95
C ASN A 491 18.94 22.65 33.45
N LYS A 492 18.60 23.39 34.51
CA LYS A 492 17.23 23.46 35.05
C LYS A 492 16.26 24.24 34.16
N GLU A 493 16.75 25.14 33.31
CA GLU A 493 15.91 25.86 32.36
C GLU A 493 15.50 24.94 31.20
N ASP A 494 16.45 24.22 30.60
CA ASP A 494 16.18 23.23 29.54
C ASP A 494 15.20 22.14 30.01
N LEU A 495 15.39 21.61 31.23
CA LEU A 495 14.46 20.66 31.85
C LEU A 495 13.06 21.28 32.03
N ARG A 496 12.98 22.53 32.49
CA ARG A 496 11.71 23.23 32.68
C ARG A 496 10.99 23.43 31.35
N ASP A 497 11.71 23.82 30.30
CA ASP A 497 11.11 24.10 29.00
C ASP A 497 10.71 22.80 28.27
N PHE A 498 11.46 21.71 28.47
CA PHE A 498 11.05 20.36 28.08
C PHE A 498 9.77 19.89 28.79
N LEU A 499 9.70 20.06 30.12
CA LEU A 499 8.47 19.75 30.88
C LEU A 499 7.29 20.62 30.42
N LEU A 500 7.51 21.89 30.09
CA LEU A 500 6.47 22.75 29.53
C LEU A 500 6.01 22.30 28.14
N GLN A 501 6.90 21.79 27.29
CA GLN A 501 6.52 21.16 26.02
C GLN A 501 5.66 19.92 26.27
N ILE A 502 6.06 19.05 27.21
CA ILE A 502 5.25 17.88 27.62
C ILE A 502 3.86 18.30 28.09
N PHE A 503 3.74 19.24 29.03
CA PHE A 503 2.43 19.69 29.53
C PHE A 503 1.59 20.36 28.44
N THR A 504 2.21 21.10 27.51
CA THR A 504 1.51 21.73 26.39
C THR A 504 1.00 20.67 25.40
N VAL A 505 1.82 19.66 25.08
CA VAL A 505 1.39 18.54 24.24
C VAL A 505 0.29 17.74 24.94
N PHE A 506 0.38 17.42 26.23
CA PHE A 506 -0.73 16.79 26.96
C PHE A 506 -2.01 17.62 26.90
N ARG A 507 -1.94 18.95 27.11
CA ARG A 507 -3.10 19.84 26.94
C ARG A 507 -3.66 19.81 25.51
N ILE A 508 -2.84 19.61 24.50
CA ILE A 508 -3.29 19.45 23.12
C ILE A 508 -3.95 18.08 22.92
N LEU A 509 -3.31 16.99 23.36
CA LEU A 509 -3.87 15.63 23.34
C LEU A 509 -5.29 15.60 23.91
N ILE A 510 -5.51 16.38 24.96
CA ILE A 510 -6.75 16.50 25.72
C ILE A 510 -7.93 17.11 24.93
N ARG A 511 -7.68 17.75 23.78
CA ARG A 511 -8.74 18.39 22.97
C ARG A 511 -9.64 17.36 22.25
N PRO A 512 -10.97 17.57 22.19
CA PRO A 512 -11.90 16.62 21.56
C PRO A 512 -11.57 16.28 20.10
N GLU A 513 -10.97 17.21 19.35
CA GLU A 513 -10.64 17.05 17.92
C GLU A 513 -9.43 16.15 17.67
N MET A 514 -8.65 15.81 18.71
CA MET A 514 -7.39 15.08 18.61
C MET A 514 -7.54 13.57 18.74
N PHE A 515 -8.67 13.09 19.29
CA PHE A 515 -8.97 11.68 19.44
C PHE A 515 -9.84 11.15 18.30
N PRO A 516 -9.68 9.86 17.91
CA PRO A 516 -10.70 9.18 17.11
C PRO A 516 -12.07 9.27 17.80
N LYS A 517 -13.15 9.18 17.02
CA LYS A 517 -14.53 9.07 17.57
C LYS A 517 -14.79 7.73 18.28
N ASP A 518 -13.78 6.88 18.40
CA ASP A 518 -13.80 5.63 19.16
C ASP A 518 -13.70 5.92 20.66
N TRP A 519 -14.87 5.90 21.30
CA TRP A 519 -15.13 6.13 22.72
C TRP A 519 -14.22 5.36 23.69
N THR A 520 -13.57 4.27 23.27
CA THR A 520 -12.63 3.51 24.10
C THR A 520 -11.40 4.32 24.55
N VAL A 521 -11.03 5.37 23.82
CA VAL A 521 -9.89 6.23 24.20
C VAL A 521 -10.28 7.22 25.31
N TRP A 522 -11.57 7.55 25.43
CA TRP A 522 -12.06 8.54 26.40
C TRP A 522 -12.01 8.06 27.86
N ASP A 523 -12.11 6.75 28.08
CA ASP A 523 -11.93 6.17 29.42
C ASP A 523 -10.49 6.42 29.92
N SER A 524 -9.51 6.15 29.06
CA SER A 524 -8.08 6.44 29.33
C SER A 524 -7.83 7.93 29.55
N TYR A 525 -8.50 8.80 28.81
CA TYR A 525 -8.44 10.25 28.99
C TYR A 525 -8.93 10.68 30.38
N PHE A 526 -10.10 10.20 30.83
CA PHE A 526 -10.65 10.63 32.12
C PHE A 526 -9.81 10.09 33.28
N TYR A 527 -9.39 8.82 33.23
CA TYR A 527 -8.47 8.26 34.22
C TYR A 527 -7.15 9.02 34.27
N LEU A 528 -6.53 9.35 33.13
CA LEU A 528 -5.28 10.11 33.09
C LEU A 528 -5.46 11.54 33.65
N SER A 529 -6.57 12.20 33.35
CA SER A 529 -6.88 13.55 33.84
C SER A 529 -7.11 13.57 35.35
N VAL A 530 -7.78 12.55 35.90
CA VAL A 530 -7.94 12.34 37.36
C VAL A 530 -6.59 12.07 38.02
N ILE A 531 -5.78 11.15 37.45
CA ILE A 531 -4.42 10.84 37.94
C ILE A 531 -3.54 12.08 37.92
N PHE A 532 -3.63 12.92 36.87
CA PHE A 532 -2.91 14.19 36.77
C PHE A 532 -3.31 15.14 37.89
N ILE A 533 -4.60 15.42 38.07
CA ILE A 533 -5.09 16.35 39.11
C ILE A 533 -4.66 15.90 40.51
N ASN A 534 -4.66 14.59 40.77
CA ASN A 534 -4.30 14.01 42.06
C ASN A 534 -2.79 13.78 42.26
N GLN A 535 -1.92 14.20 41.32
CA GLN A 535 -0.47 14.05 41.50
C GLN A 535 0.04 14.80 42.74
N PRO A 536 0.90 14.19 43.59
CA PRO A 536 1.48 14.85 44.75
C PRO A 536 2.25 16.14 44.43
N CYS A 537 2.87 16.21 43.25
CA CYS A 537 3.62 17.40 42.81
C CYS A 537 2.72 18.60 42.45
N LEU A 538 1.41 18.38 42.25
CA LEU A 538 0.43 19.42 41.97
C LEU A 538 -0.44 19.79 43.19
N GLN A 539 -0.29 19.11 44.34
CA GLN A 539 -0.97 19.51 45.57
C GLN A 539 -0.27 20.71 46.21
N LEU A 540 -0.57 21.90 45.69
CA LEU A 540 0.11 23.15 46.03
C LEU A 540 0.01 23.53 47.52
N GLU A 541 -0.92 22.93 48.25
CA GLU A 541 -1.15 23.06 49.69
C GLU A 541 -0.04 22.42 50.52
N SER A 542 0.69 21.44 49.98
CA SER A 542 1.87 20.83 50.63
C SER A 542 3.16 21.65 50.43
N PHE A 543 3.10 22.78 49.71
CA PHE A 543 4.25 23.65 49.47
C PHE A 543 4.22 24.90 50.36
N SER A 544 5.40 25.47 50.62
CA SER A 544 5.51 26.73 51.36
C SER A 544 4.77 27.87 50.64
N PRO A 545 4.18 28.84 51.35
CA PRO A 545 3.40 29.92 50.75
C PRO A 545 4.14 30.67 49.63
N SER A 546 5.44 30.92 49.81
CA SER A 546 6.30 31.59 48.82
C SER A 546 6.51 30.74 47.55
N LYS A 547 6.58 29.41 47.68
CA LYS A 547 6.68 28.50 46.52
C LYS A 547 5.34 28.41 45.80
N ARG A 548 4.24 28.23 46.54
CA ARG A 548 2.86 28.20 46.01
C ARG A 548 2.56 29.48 45.20
N LYS A 549 2.83 30.66 45.76
CA LYS A 549 2.61 31.95 45.10
C LYS A 549 3.36 32.03 43.76
N ARG A 550 4.66 31.72 43.73
CA ARG A 550 5.48 31.73 42.50
C ARG A 550 5.02 30.73 41.44
N ILE A 551 4.46 29.58 41.84
CA ILE A 551 3.89 28.60 40.90
C ILE A 551 2.62 29.17 40.26
N LEU A 552 1.69 29.66 41.09
CA LEU A 552 0.42 30.22 40.62
C LEU A 552 0.61 31.46 39.73
N GLU A 553 1.51 32.38 40.10
CA GLU A 553 1.85 33.58 39.29
C GLU A 553 2.42 33.23 37.91
N LYS A 554 3.04 32.05 37.76
CA LYS A 554 3.80 31.66 36.56
C LYS A 554 3.06 30.67 35.66
N TYR A 555 2.19 29.83 36.23
CA TYR A 555 1.54 28.72 35.52
C TYR A 555 0.02 28.62 35.77
N GLY A 556 -0.54 29.44 36.67
CA GLY A 556 -1.90 29.23 37.19
C GLY A 556 -2.01 27.97 38.06
N ASP A 557 -3.23 27.60 38.43
CA ASP A 557 -3.50 26.29 39.02
C ASP A 557 -3.83 25.28 37.90
N MET A 558 -2.86 24.42 37.58
CA MET A 558 -2.99 23.42 36.51
C MET A 558 -4.09 22.39 36.79
N ARG A 559 -4.51 22.20 38.05
CA ARG A 559 -5.60 21.29 38.41
C ARG A 559 -6.95 21.83 37.96
N VAL A 560 -7.18 23.14 38.13
CA VAL A 560 -8.40 23.83 37.67
C VAL A 560 -8.48 23.79 36.15
N MET A 561 -7.38 24.08 35.45
CA MET A 561 -7.33 24.00 33.99
C MET A 561 -7.70 22.59 33.50
N MET A 562 -7.17 21.53 34.14
CA MET A 562 -7.53 20.15 33.82
C MET A 562 -9.01 19.85 34.11
N GLY A 563 -9.56 20.33 35.23
CA GLY A 563 -10.98 20.20 35.54
C GLY A 563 -11.88 20.81 34.47
N CYS A 564 -11.52 21.98 33.94
CA CYS A 564 -12.25 22.62 32.84
C CYS A 564 -12.24 21.77 31.56
N GLU A 565 -11.11 21.13 31.25
CA GLU A 565 -11.02 20.22 30.11
C GLU A 565 -11.84 18.94 30.35
N ILE A 566 -11.83 18.35 31.56
CA ILE A 566 -12.71 17.21 31.92
C ILE A 566 -14.18 17.58 31.70
N PHE A 567 -14.61 18.76 32.18
CA PHE A 567 -15.98 19.24 31.98
C PHE A 567 -16.31 19.44 30.50
N SER A 568 -15.43 20.12 29.74
CA SER A 568 -15.58 20.34 28.30
C SER A 568 -15.72 19.02 27.54
N MET A 569 -14.82 18.06 27.80
CA MET A 569 -14.84 16.75 27.18
C MET A 569 -16.10 15.97 27.57
N TRP A 570 -16.50 16.01 28.83
CA TRP A 570 -17.74 15.39 29.32
C TRP A 570 -18.96 15.89 28.54
N GLN A 571 -19.08 17.20 28.29
CA GLN A 571 -20.21 17.73 27.52
C GLN A 571 -20.25 17.24 26.07
N ASN A 572 -19.09 16.97 25.46
CA ASN A 572 -18.99 16.49 24.08
C ASN A 572 -19.28 14.99 23.90
N LEU A 573 -19.43 14.21 24.99
CA LEU A 573 -19.69 12.76 24.95
C LEU A 573 -21.06 12.36 24.34
N GLY A 574 -22.04 13.27 24.31
CA GLY A 574 -23.40 12.96 23.84
C GLY A 574 -24.05 11.79 24.61
N GLU A 575 -24.73 10.89 23.90
CA GLU A 575 -25.38 9.71 24.50
C GLU A 575 -24.39 8.70 25.11
N HIS A 576 -23.11 8.75 24.72
CA HIS A 576 -22.09 7.83 25.23
C HIS A 576 -21.75 8.04 26.71
N LYS A 577 -22.14 9.18 27.32
CA LYS A 577 -22.01 9.46 28.77
C LYS A 577 -22.41 8.26 29.62
N LEU A 578 -23.52 7.61 29.26
CA LEU A 578 -24.12 6.46 29.94
C LEU A 578 -23.18 5.24 30.07
N ASN A 579 -22.17 5.11 29.20
CA ASN A 579 -21.18 4.03 29.29
C ASN A 579 -20.10 4.33 30.35
N PHE A 580 -19.79 5.62 30.59
CA PHE A 580 -18.74 6.06 31.51
C PHE A 580 -19.27 6.32 32.92
N ILE A 581 -20.52 6.77 33.07
CA ILE A 581 -21.13 7.11 34.37
C ILE A 581 -20.82 6.08 35.48
N PRO A 582 -21.01 4.76 35.30
CA PRO A 582 -20.74 3.80 36.36
C PRO A 582 -19.26 3.74 36.77
N ALA A 583 -18.32 3.96 35.85
CA ALA A 583 -16.89 3.92 36.13
C ALA A 583 -16.36 5.25 36.71
N MET A 584 -16.89 6.39 36.23
CA MET A 584 -16.33 7.72 36.49
C MET A 584 -16.80 8.40 37.78
N ILE A 585 -17.91 7.96 38.39
CA ILE A 585 -18.39 8.53 39.68
C ILE A 585 -17.29 8.57 40.74
N GLY A 586 -16.57 7.47 40.95
CA GLY A 586 -15.49 7.38 41.95
C GLY A 586 -14.29 8.27 41.63
N PRO A 587 -13.66 8.14 40.44
CA PRO A 587 -12.55 9.00 40.02
C PRO A 587 -12.86 10.50 40.06
N PHE A 588 -14.07 10.93 39.68
CA PHE A 588 -14.44 12.35 39.75
C PHE A 588 -14.72 12.81 41.19
N LEU A 589 -15.24 11.95 42.07
CA LEU A 589 -15.34 12.27 43.50
C LEU A 589 -13.94 12.45 44.10
N GLU A 590 -12.97 11.64 43.71
CA GLU A 590 -11.58 11.78 44.16
C GLU A 590 -10.96 13.12 43.72
N VAL A 591 -11.29 13.63 42.52
CA VAL A 591 -10.92 15.00 42.09
C VAL A 591 -11.52 16.07 43.02
N THR A 592 -12.76 15.90 43.48
CA THR A 592 -13.39 16.88 44.40
C THR A 592 -12.76 16.93 45.80
N LEU A 593 -12.01 15.91 46.21
CA LEU A 593 -11.27 15.92 47.48
C LEU A 593 -10.14 16.95 47.50
N VAL A 594 -9.60 17.31 46.32
CA VAL A 594 -8.58 18.36 46.21
C VAL A 594 -9.10 19.66 46.84
N PRO A 595 -8.35 20.30 47.77
CA PRO A 595 -8.77 21.51 48.48
C PRO A 595 -8.61 22.78 47.62
N GLN A 596 -9.27 22.78 46.45
CA GLN A 596 -9.27 23.86 45.47
C GLN A 596 -10.75 24.15 45.07
N PRO A 597 -11.31 25.32 45.43
CA PRO A 597 -12.75 25.59 45.25
C PRO A 597 -13.22 25.65 43.78
N ASP A 598 -12.45 26.28 42.89
CA ASP A 598 -12.83 26.47 41.48
C ASP A 598 -12.95 25.12 40.75
N LEU A 599 -12.02 24.20 41.02
CA LEU A 599 -12.05 22.83 40.54
C LEU A 599 -13.31 22.09 41.01
N ARG A 600 -13.68 22.23 42.28
CA ARG A 600 -14.93 21.64 42.81
C ARG A 600 -16.16 22.21 42.11
N ASN A 601 -16.19 23.54 41.89
CA ASN A 601 -17.28 24.21 41.16
C ASN A 601 -17.39 23.73 39.70
N VAL A 602 -16.28 23.39 39.05
CA VAL A 602 -16.27 22.81 37.68
C VAL A 602 -16.73 21.35 37.66
N MET A 603 -16.43 20.56 38.69
CA MET A 603 -16.80 19.14 38.76
C MET A 603 -18.26 18.91 39.19
N ILE A 604 -18.85 19.75 40.06
CA ILE A 604 -20.24 19.60 40.53
C ILE A 604 -21.26 19.40 39.38
N PRO A 605 -21.28 20.27 38.33
CA PRO A 605 -22.22 20.13 37.21
C PRO A 605 -22.14 18.79 36.47
N ILE A 606 -21.00 18.09 36.52
CA ILE A 606 -20.84 16.77 35.88
C ILE A 606 -21.73 15.75 36.58
N PHE A 607 -21.77 15.72 37.91
CA PHE A 607 -22.61 14.78 38.66
C PHE A 607 -24.11 15.03 38.46
N HIS A 608 -24.51 16.31 38.32
CA HIS A 608 -25.88 16.65 37.94
C HIS A 608 -26.24 16.08 36.57
N ASP A 609 -25.38 16.26 35.58
CA ASP A 609 -25.58 15.72 34.23
C ASP A 609 -25.56 14.16 34.24
N MET A 610 -24.76 13.50 35.08
CA MET A 610 -24.84 12.03 35.25
C MET A 610 -26.24 11.56 35.66
N MET A 611 -26.83 12.23 36.66
CA MET A 611 -28.19 11.91 37.12
C MET A 611 -29.24 12.20 36.06
N ASP A 612 -29.14 13.35 35.39
CA ASP A 612 -30.04 13.75 34.30
C ASP A 612 -30.02 12.72 33.15
N TRP A 613 -28.85 12.18 32.80
CA TRP A 613 -28.72 11.15 31.77
C TRP A 613 -29.28 9.79 32.19
N GLU A 614 -29.05 9.33 33.44
CA GLU A 614 -29.68 8.10 33.92
C GLU A 614 -31.21 8.25 34.01
N GLN A 615 -31.69 9.39 34.50
CA GLN A 615 -33.12 9.75 34.58
C GLN A 615 -33.79 9.70 33.20
N ARG A 616 -33.14 10.24 32.16
CA ARG A 616 -33.66 10.21 30.78
C ARG A 616 -33.71 8.79 30.20
N ARG A 617 -32.74 7.94 30.52
CA ARG A 617 -32.67 6.55 29.99
C ARG A 617 -33.57 5.57 30.73
N SER A 618 -33.70 5.68 32.05
CA SER A 618 -34.33 4.65 32.90
C SER A 618 -35.53 5.14 33.71
N GLY A 619 -35.90 6.43 33.60
CA GLY A 619 -37.00 7.04 34.34
C GLY A 619 -36.69 7.28 35.83
N ASN A 620 -35.49 6.95 36.28
CA ASN A 620 -34.96 7.17 37.63
C ASN A 620 -33.42 7.35 37.56
N PHE A 621 -32.76 7.81 38.62
CA PHE A 621 -31.29 7.93 38.70
C PHE A 621 -30.69 7.17 39.89
N LYS A 622 -31.35 6.07 40.31
CA LYS A 622 -31.03 5.39 41.58
C LYS A 622 -29.68 4.69 41.61
N GLN A 623 -29.09 4.32 40.46
CA GLN A 623 -27.77 3.69 40.47
C GLN A 623 -26.67 4.75 40.61
N VAL A 624 -26.83 5.91 39.96
CA VAL A 624 -25.96 7.06 40.16
C VAL A 624 -26.05 7.56 41.60
N GLU A 625 -27.27 7.71 42.13
CA GLU A 625 -27.53 8.07 43.53
C GLU A 625 -26.85 7.12 44.51
N ALA A 626 -27.16 5.82 44.45
CA ALA A 626 -26.61 4.82 45.37
C ALA A 626 -25.07 4.79 45.30
N LYS A 627 -24.50 4.82 44.09
CA LYS A 627 -23.04 4.76 43.90
C LYS A 627 -22.32 6.04 44.33
N LEU A 628 -22.97 7.20 44.22
CA LEU A 628 -22.47 8.46 44.79
C LEU A 628 -22.45 8.36 46.32
N ILE A 629 -23.55 7.95 46.94
CA ILE A 629 -23.67 7.82 48.39
C ILE A 629 -22.64 6.81 48.93
N ASP A 630 -22.61 5.58 48.40
CA ASP A 630 -21.67 4.52 48.82
C ASP A 630 -20.20 5.00 48.79
N LYS A 631 -19.82 5.73 47.73
CA LYS A 631 -18.43 6.20 47.57
C LYS A 631 -18.13 7.44 48.42
N LEU A 632 -19.10 8.33 48.63
CA LEU A 632 -18.96 9.46 49.56
C LEU A 632 -18.83 8.96 51.01
N ASP A 633 -19.65 8.01 51.43
CA ASP A 633 -19.59 7.38 52.75
C ASP A 633 -18.25 6.65 52.98
N SER A 634 -17.72 5.97 51.95
CA SER A 634 -16.35 5.39 51.98
C SER A 634 -15.30 6.47 52.21
N LEU A 635 -15.33 7.57 51.45
CA LEU A 635 -14.34 8.65 51.54
C LEU A 635 -14.41 9.38 52.90
N MET A 636 -15.62 9.61 53.41
CA MET A 636 -15.85 10.19 54.74
C MET A 636 -15.37 9.24 55.86
N SER A 637 -15.60 7.94 55.72
CA SER A 637 -15.13 6.91 56.68
C SER A 637 -13.61 6.75 56.68
N GLU A 638 -12.96 6.97 55.53
CA GLU A 638 -11.50 7.04 55.40
C GLU A 638 -10.90 8.35 55.94
N GLY A 639 -11.71 9.29 56.43
CA GLY A 639 -11.26 10.58 56.93
C GLY A 639 -10.73 11.52 55.85
N LYS A 640 -11.16 11.34 54.59
CA LYS A 640 -10.74 12.18 53.46
C LYS A 640 -11.70 13.34 53.26
N GLY A 641 -11.14 14.51 52.94
CA GLY A 641 -11.88 15.77 52.76
C GLY A 641 -11.60 16.78 53.88
N ASP A 642 -11.62 18.06 53.54
CA ASP A 642 -11.51 19.17 54.50
C ASP A 642 -12.90 19.68 54.91
N GLU A 643 -12.99 20.64 55.82
CA GLU A 643 -14.30 21.11 56.31
C GLU A 643 -15.15 21.73 55.18
N THR A 644 -14.51 22.39 54.20
CA THR A 644 -15.20 22.90 53.00
C THR A 644 -15.68 21.78 52.07
N TYR A 645 -15.07 20.58 52.11
CA TYR A 645 -15.59 19.39 51.42
C TYR A 645 -16.88 18.87 52.06
N ARG A 646 -17.02 19.01 53.39
CA ARG A 646 -18.25 18.60 54.11
C ARG A 646 -19.40 19.55 53.80
N GLU A 647 -19.12 20.84 53.64
CA GLU A 647 -20.09 21.81 53.11
C GLU A 647 -20.47 21.50 51.66
N LEU A 648 -19.50 21.15 50.81
CA LEU A 648 -19.72 20.71 49.42
C LEU A 648 -20.61 19.46 49.36
N PHE A 649 -20.31 18.46 50.19
CA PHE A 649 -21.10 17.24 50.35
C PHE A 649 -22.54 17.55 50.73
N ASN A 650 -22.76 18.42 51.73
CA ASN A 650 -24.10 18.84 52.12
C ASN A 650 -24.84 19.59 51.00
N SER A 651 -24.13 20.37 50.17
CA SER A 651 -24.70 21.03 49.00
C SER A 651 -25.12 20.04 47.90
N ILE A 652 -24.28 19.05 47.61
CA ILE A 652 -24.57 17.98 46.65
C ILE A 652 -25.72 17.10 47.16
N ALA A 653 -25.72 16.71 48.44
CA ALA A 653 -26.79 15.94 49.09
C ALA A 653 -28.13 16.70 49.14
N SER A 654 -28.12 17.99 49.50
CA SER A 654 -29.30 18.86 49.44
C SER A 654 -29.85 18.97 48.01
N SER A 655 -28.97 19.07 47.02
CA SER A 655 -29.38 19.12 45.61
C SER A 655 -29.94 17.78 45.11
N LEU A 656 -29.37 16.64 45.54
CA LEU A 656 -29.94 15.30 45.36
C LEU A 656 -31.37 15.22 45.91
N GLU A 657 -31.60 15.64 47.16
CA GLU A 657 -32.93 15.73 47.76
C GLU A 657 -33.88 16.66 46.98
N HIS A 658 -33.36 17.74 46.40
CA HIS A 658 -34.17 18.70 45.67
C HIS A 658 -34.62 18.20 44.29
N VAL A 659 -33.81 17.37 43.63
CA VAL A 659 -34.17 16.64 42.39
C VAL A 659 -35.24 15.58 42.70
N LEU A 660 -35.10 14.84 43.81
CA LEU A 660 -36.08 13.83 44.24
C LEU A 660 -37.50 14.39 44.46
N ARG A 661 -37.65 15.69 44.71
CA ARG A 661 -38.97 16.33 44.98
C ARG A 661 -39.71 16.85 43.74
N LYS A 662 -39.12 16.88 42.53
CA LYS A 662 -39.80 17.35 41.31
C LYS A 662 -39.35 16.56 40.05
N PRO A 663 -40.18 15.64 39.51
CA PRO A 663 -39.85 14.84 38.32
C PRO A 663 -40.11 15.59 36.99
N HIS A 664 -39.67 16.84 36.90
CA HIS A 664 -39.72 17.65 35.68
C HIS A 664 -38.31 18.08 35.29
N PRO A 665 -38.00 18.19 33.99
CA PRO A 665 -36.66 18.56 33.55
C PRO A 665 -36.29 19.91 34.14
N LEU A 666 -35.18 19.94 34.88
CA LEU A 666 -34.60 21.20 35.33
C LEU A 666 -34.22 22.04 34.10
N PRO A 667 -34.42 23.36 34.14
CA PRO A 667 -33.83 24.22 33.13
C PRO A 667 -32.30 24.05 33.19
N PRO A 668 -31.60 24.05 32.04
CA PRO A 668 -30.16 23.85 32.03
C PRO A 668 -29.48 24.95 32.86
N PHE A 669 -28.77 24.56 33.92
CA PHE A 669 -27.82 25.42 34.61
C PHE A 669 -26.58 25.60 33.72
N THR A 670 -26.73 26.42 32.67
CA THR A 670 -25.57 27.05 32.04
C THR A 670 -25.07 28.14 33.00
N PRO A 671 -23.87 28.03 33.60
CA PRO A 671 -23.22 29.22 34.12
C PRO A 671 -23.06 30.21 32.96
N SER A 672 -23.38 31.49 33.19
CA SER A 672 -23.16 32.52 32.18
C SER A 672 -21.67 32.54 31.80
N PRO A 673 -21.29 32.67 30.51
CA PRO A 673 -19.88 32.60 30.08
C PRO A 673 -18.94 33.69 30.63
N THR A 674 -19.45 34.56 31.51
CA THR A 674 -18.78 35.73 32.09
C THR A 674 -18.16 35.51 33.46
N GLU A 675 -18.35 34.35 34.12
CA GLU A 675 -17.80 34.09 35.47
C GLU A 675 -16.59 33.13 35.50
N CYS A 676 -16.31 32.42 34.40
CA CYS A 676 -14.96 31.89 34.20
C CYS A 676 -14.03 33.07 33.88
N PRO A 677 -12.93 33.30 34.62
CA PRO A 677 -11.96 34.30 34.22
C PRO A 677 -11.34 33.86 32.89
N SER A 678 -11.68 34.58 31.83
CA SER A 678 -11.01 34.45 30.53
C SER A 678 -9.51 34.55 30.75
N ALA A 679 -8.80 33.43 30.56
CA ALA A 679 -7.35 33.36 30.65
C ALA A 679 -6.72 34.06 29.45
N GLY A 680 -6.84 35.39 29.43
CA GLY A 680 -6.10 36.28 28.54
C GLY A 680 -4.62 36.15 28.87
N LEU A 681 -3.93 35.30 28.10
CA LEU A 681 -2.50 35.12 28.21
C LEU A 681 -1.81 36.45 27.87
N VAL A 682 -1.12 37.01 28.86
CA VAL A 682 -0.18 38.11 28.66
C VAL A 682 0.98 37.56 27.81
N SER A 683 1.02 37.97 26.54
CA SER A 683 2.06 37.57 25.60
C SER A 683 3.38 38.27 25.91
N ASN A 684 4.20 37.65 26.77
CA ASN A 684 5.59 38.07 27.01
C ASN A 684 6.58 37.08 26.39
N SER A 685 6.70 37.12 25.06
CA SER A 685 7.92 36.75 24.33
C SER A 685 7.96 37.50 22.99
N PRO A 686 9.13 37.97 22.53
CA PRO A 686 9.20 39.03 21.53
C PRO A 686 9.29 38.49 20.10
N VAL A 687 8.20 38.52 19.34
CA VAL A 687 8.27 38.42 17.86
C VAL A 687 7.38 39.48 17.20
N LEU A 688 8.07 40.24 16.36
CA LEU A 688 7.66 41.21 15.33
C LEU A 688 6.17 41.30 14.94
N SER A 689 5.72 42.56 14.92
CA SER A 689 4.50 43.14 14.34
C SER A 689 3.93 42.48 13.07
N GLY A 690 2.59 42.33 13.04
CA GLY A 690 1.83 41.97 11.84
C GLY A 690 0.31 42.00 12.07
N SER A 691 -0.27 43.19 12.22
CA SER A 691 -1.72 43.38 12.38
C SER A 691 -2.51 42.89 11.16
N TYR A 692 -3.71 42.32 11.36
CA TYR A 692 -4.95 42.74 10.67
C TYR A 692 -6.20 42.17 11.36
N SER A 693 -7.32 42.85 11.19
CA SER A 693 -8.59 42.69 11.93
C SER A 693 -9.56 41.70 11.31
N SER A 694 -10.42 41.09 12.13
CA SER A 694 -11.64 40.39 11.68
C SER A 694 -12.87 40.97 12.38
N GLY A 695 -13.84 41.40 11.58
CA GLY A 695 -15.10 41.99 12.05
C GLY A 695 -16.26 41.00 12.02
N ILE A 696 -16.86 40.81 13.20
CA ILE A 696 -18.29 40.57 13.54
C ILE A 696 -19.27 40.04 12.47
N SER A 697 -20.14 39.12 12.94
CA SER A 697 -21.52 38.85 12.47
C SER A 697 -21.69 37.95 11.24
N SER A 698 -22.72 37.10 11.10
CA SER A 698 -23.73 36.57 12.04
C SER A 698 -24.65 35.59 11.28
N LEU A 699 -25.27 34.61 11.97
CA LEU A 699 -26.64 34.07 11.74
C LEU A 699 -27.10 33.69 10.28
N SER A 700 -27.78 32.58 9.99
CA SER A 700 -28.34 31.49 10.81
C SER A 700 -29.11 30.48 9.94
N ARG A 701 -29.58 29.38 10.56
CA ARG A 701 -30.77 28.55 10.23
C ARG A 701 -30.72 27.57 9.05
N CYS A 702 -31.03 26.30 9.39
CA CYS A 702 -32.04 25.40 8.78
C CYS A 702 -31.91 25.00 7.29
N SER A 703 -32.15 23.75 6.86
CA SER A 703 -32.73 22.58 7.56
C SER A 703 -32.29 21.26 6.90
N VAL A 704 -32.51 20.16 7.62
CA VAL A 704 -32.35 18.76 7.19
C VAL A 704 -33.33 18.38 6.07
N SER A 705 -32.86 17.62 5.07
CA SER A 705 -33.51 16.47 4.39
C SER A 705 -32.69 16.13 3.14
N ASP A 706 -32.63 14.93 2.58
CA ASP A 706 -32.63 13.53 3.03
C ASP A 706 -32.42 12.72 1.72
N ALA A 707 -32.01 11.46 1.81
CA ALA A 707 -32.16 10.43 0.77
C ALA A 707 -31.61 10.60 -0.69
N SER A 708 -30.60 9.76 -0.98
CA SER A 708 -30.59 8.76 -2.08
C SER A 708 -30.21 9.10 -3.54
N ALA A 709 -29.17 8.38 -3.98
CA ALA A 709 -29.12 7.47 -5.15
C ALA A 709 -29.02 7.96 -6.62
N THR A 710 -28.16 7.21 -7.34
CA THR A 710 -28.20 6.83 -8.78
C THR A 710 -28.00 7.88 -9.89
N GLU A 711 -26.80 7.81 -10.47
CA GLU A 711 -26.53 7.36 -11.86
C GLU A 711 -26.96 8.14 -13.13
N TYR A 712 -26.01 8.17 -14.08
CA TYR A 712 -26.11 8.38 -15.54
C TYR A 712 -26.61 9.73 -16.13
N GLY A 713 -25.87 10.22 -17.14
CA GLY A 713 -26.25 11.38 -17.96
C GLY A 713 -25.16 11.87 -18.92
N VAL A 714 -24.88 11.11 -19.99
CA VAL A 714 -24.02 11.58 -21.11
C VAL A 714 -24.84 12.46 -22.06
N ALA A 715 -24.27 13.56 -22.56
CA ALA A 715 -24.76 14.25 -23.76
C ALA A 715 -23.62 14.94 -24.54
N GLU A 716 -23.52 14.63 -25.84
CA GLU A 716 -22.63 15.28 -26.81
C GLU A 716 -23.25 16.62 -27.33
N GLY A 717 -22.45 17.51 -27.94
CA GLY A 717 -22.96 18.82 -28.38
C GLY A 717 -22.06 19.68 -29.28
N THR A 718 -21.63 19.14 -30.43
CA THR A 718 -21.39 19.84 -31.73
C THR A 718 -20.91 21.31 -31.80
N VAL A 719 -19.67 21.49 -32.27
CA VAL A 719 -19.23 22.24 -33.49
C VAL A 719 -20.05 23.46 -33.99
N GLY A 720 -19.39 24.62 -34.20
CA GLY A 720 -19.67 25.44 -35.41
C GLY A 720 -19.36 26.95 -35.49
N VAL A 721 -18.25 27.30 -36.16
CA VAL A 721 -18.13 28.39 -37.18
C VAL A 721 -18.07 29.90 -36.79
N ALA A 722 -16.83 30.42 -36.87
CA ALA A 722 -16.34 31.65 -37.56
C ALA A 722 -16.86 33.10 -37.32
N GLY A 723 -15.90 34.03 -37.28
CA GLY A 723 -16.06 35.48 -37.51
C GLY A 723 -14.68 36.18 -37.53
N SER A 724 -14.29 36.80 -38.66
CA SER A 724 -12.90 37.24 -38.92
C SER A 724 -12.76 38.63 -39.56
N GLY A 725 -11.64 39.29 -39.28
CA GLY A 725 -11.14 40.53 -39.92
C GLY A 725 -10.50 41.44 -38.87
N GLY A 726 -9.32 42.06 -38.98
CA GLY A 726 -8.35 42.39 -40.04
C GLY A 726 -7.54 43.61 -39.48
N GLY A 727 -6.37 44.07 -39.93
CA GLY A 727 -5.40 43.63 -40.93
C GLY A 727 -4.11 44.50 -40.87
N PHE A 728 -3.02 43.96 -41.42
CA PHE A 728 -1.65 44.46 -41.70
C PHE A 728 -1.45 45.96 -42.09
N PRO A 729 -0.22 46.57 -42.01
CA PRO A 729 1.04 46.14 -42.69
C PRO A 729 2.38 46.36 -41.92
N ASN A 730 3.61 46.10 -42.41
CA ASN A 730 4.26 45.20 -43.40
C ASN A 730 5.52 45.89 -44.00
N SER A 731 6.74 45.50 -43.61
CA SER A 731 8.06 45.70 -44.28
C SER A 731 9.21 45.37 -43.30
N ALA A 732 10.48 45.19 -43.65
CA ALA A 732 11.20 44.41 -44.67
C ALA A 732 12.71 44.78 -44.55
N SER A 733 13.59 43.75 -44.53
CA SER A 733 15.03 43.77 -44.91
C SER A 733 16.13 44.49 -44.09
N GLU A 734 17.34 43.92 -44.22
CA GLU A 734 18.73 44.40 -43.99
C GLU A 734 19.50 44.08 -42.67
N GLU A 735 20.56 43.28 -42.83
CA GLU A 735 21.82 43.22 -42.03
C GLU A 735 22.66 44.51 -42.24
N PRO A 736 23.75 44.86 -41.47
CA PRO A 736 24.77 43.93 -40.96
C PRO A 736 25.55 44.27 -39.65
N VAL A 737 26.38 43.30 -39.23
CA VAL A 737 27.74 43.41 -38.63
C VAL A 737 28.06 44.47 -37.54
N ARG A 738 28.57 43.98 -36.40
CA ARG A 738 29.64 44.66 -35.64
C ARG A 738 30.64 43.68 -35.00
N ARG A 739 31.83 43.54 -35.62
CA ARG A 739 33.11 43.24 -34.93
C ARG A 739 33.57 44.52 -34.21
N GLU A 740 34.50 44.56 -33.26
CA GLU A 740 35.69 43.76 -32.89
C GLU A 740 35.99 44.09 -31.40
N ASN A 741 36.74 43.33 -30.59
CA ASN A 741 38.19 43.16 -30.73
C ASN A 741 38.79 42.05 -29.83
N LYS A 742 39.98 41.58 -30.19
CA LYS A 742 40.84 40.60 -29.48
C LYS A 742 41.64 41.30 -28.34
N THR A 743 42.35 40.70 -27.38
CA THR A 743 43.33 39.58 -27.46
C THR A 743 43.74 39.12 -26.03
N PRO A 744 44.11 37.84 -25.77
CA PRO A 744 44.73 37.32 -24.53
C PRO A 744 46.29 37.28 -24.71
N PRO A 745 47.14 36.43 -24.06
CA PRO A 745 47.03 35.50 -22.90
C PRO A 745 48.06 35.93 -21.81
N PRO A 746 48.92 35.12 -21.11
CA PRO A 746 49.00 33.66 -20.86
C PRO A 746 49.33 33.21 -19.40
N TYR A 747 49.52 31.89 -19.23
CA TYR A 747 50.18 31.15 -18.13
C TYR A 747 49.51 31.07 -16.74
N SER A 748 48.63 30.07 -16.58
CA SER A 748 48.92 28.85 -15.81
C SER A 748 48.01 27.71 -16.28
#